data_AF-A0A178D9F9-F1
#
_entry.id   AF-A0A178D9F9-F1
#
_cell.length_a   1.000
_cell.length_b   1.000
_cell.length_c   1.000
_cell.angle_alpha   90.00
_cell.angle_beta   90.00
_cell.angle_gamma   90.00
#
_symmetry.space_group_name_H-M   'P 1'
#
loop_
_entity.id
_entity.type
_entity.pdbx_description
1 polymer ?
#
loop_
_entity_poly.entity_id
_entity_poly.type
_entity_poly.pdbx_seq_one_letter_code
_entity_poly.pdbx_strand_id
1 'polypeptide(L)'
;MSEDSRAIIKALEKVLVHLSEHPYPHVPNPPHTSPKRASVAAIIRVRPAYKPVPASVNGSLIAVDKPSPPSPPSTLSEFFAQEWVQEGDPELLFIKRAGRAGDRWSGHIALPGGKRDPEDADDFAAAVRETREEIGLDLETTECLPAGNLPERLVTTSWGKDVLMVLCPYIFLLTGKAVPPVQPQPTEVASVHWVSLRALLSPTLRTREAVDMSSRMAKHVGPIIHKLIRWTMGKMMFSAVRLLPTESVYASSIPGFIPTEGGDKLSTLSGWAQAPFGIPSSSSVHHSLLTFQQPLILWGLTLGVLADLLDQLPPYNAVALWKYPTFTVPDLRLLVYIMTRSFRKNSAETFSSGSWPNKLQRQPSQTAMDGASEATAVPVAESTPVMGPESTSAPAPLDKGEQSSRAAKRSSFNKHSVGIGGLGVGKDPQHAVVFAIFSFFGVWHYNLANYLTPIAELYESFALIALFFLLVACVAPESFEGQLEYFATNPGTAKPSNAASVNWFRKTWITVIQILPTRVVTVIATEIVEATQCHGTTSYQRAMTIISIVQGLLTATCLIGISKFYSRYRSQLHVTDRRILYRIGVFKLLVFTQLVQRIIINALSQSDVLKPTEHLSYNDLNLGLNSFLICLETFVLAILFVWPFWPHKAFANSRVGILSAALDVINPGDVFAGIVGAVRLCRGNYPAETL
;
A
#
# COMPACT_ATOMS: atom_id res chain seq x y z
N MET A 1 18.16 -20.78 -36.73
CA MET A 1 17.80 -20.17 -35.44
C MET A 1 16.34 -19.77 -35.43
N SER A 2 15.72 -19.57 -34.26
CA SER A 2 14.31 -19.16 -34.24
C SER A 2 14.16 -17.72 -34.73
N GLU A 3 13.11 -17.45 -35.51
CA GLU A 3 12.75 -16.10 -35.98
C GLU A 3 12.66 -15.10 -34.81
N ASP A 4 12.27 -15.58 -33.63
CA ASP A 4 12.20 -14.80 -32.39
C ASP A 4 13.53 -14.13 -32.03
N SER A 5 14.66 -14.83 -32.17
CA SER A 5 15.96 -14.31 -31.73
C SER A 5 16.41 -13.13 -32.62
N ARG A 6 16.21 -13.25 -33.94
CA ARG A 6 16.47 -12.18 -34.90
C ARG A 6 15.55 -10.96 -34.67
N ALA A 7 14.28 -11.21 -34.32
CA ALA A 7 13.35 -10.13 -33.98
C ALA A 7 13.77 -9.41 -32.69
N ILE A 8 14.24 -10.15 -31.68
CA ILE A 8 14.75 -9.58 -30.42
C ILE A 8 16.01 -8.75 -30.68
N ILE A 9 16.97 -9.22 -31.49
CA ILE A 9 18.19 -8.45 -31.82
C ILE A 9 17.86 -7.11 -32.47
N LYS A 10 16.97 -7.10 -33.47
CA LYS A 10 16.56 -5.85 -34.15
C LYS A 10 15.85 -4.88 -33.21
N ALA A 11 15.05 -5.39 -32.27
CA ALA A 11 14.42 -4.55 -31.26
C ALA A 11 15.44 -4.04 -30.24
N LEU A 12 16.37 -4.91 -29.81
CA LEU A 12 17.41 -4.59 -28.85
C LEU A 12 18.35 -3.51 -29.38
N GLU A 13 18.78 -3.58 -30.64
CA GLU A 13 19.56 -2.53 -31.30
C GLU A 13 18.87 -1.16 -31.18
N LYS A 14 17.59 -1.09 -31.57
CA LYS A 14 16.81 0.16 -31.50
C LYS A 14 16.70 0.70 -30.08
N VAL A 15 16.46 -0.18 -29.10
CA VAL A 15 16.33 0.20 -27.70
C VAL A 15 17.65 0.71 -27.14
N LEU A 16 18.75 -0.01 -27.35
CA LEU A 16 20.06 0.37 -26.81
C LEU A 16 20.60 1.66 -27.45
N VAL A 17 20.44 1.82 -28.77
CA VAL A 17 20.80 3.07 -29.45
C VAL A 17 19.98 4.23 -28.88
N HIS A 18 18.66 4.06 -28.74
CA HIS A 18 17.81 5.11 -28.18
C HIS A 18 18.18 5.48 -26.74
N LEU A 19 18.44 4.50 -25.87
CA LEU A 19 18.84 4.74 -24.48
C LEU A 19 20.23 5.40 -24.37
N SER A 20 21.13 5.13 -25.31
CA SER A 20 22.43 5.80 -25.36
C SER A 20 22.31 7.27 -25.75
N GLU A 21 21.35 7.62 -26.62
CA GLU A 21 21.09 9.00 -27.05
C GLU A 21 20.20 9.78 -26.07
N HIS A 22 19.30 9.10 -25.36
CA HIS A 22 18.30 9.68 -24.47
C HIS A 22 18.32 9.00 -23.09
N PRO A 23 19.37 9.22 -22.28
CA PRO A 23 19.47 8.62 -20.95
C PRO A 23 18.36 9.14 -20.02
N TYR A 24 17.90 8.28 -19.11
CA TYR A 24 16.92 8.66 -18.09
C TYR A 24 17.51 9.68 -17.11
N PRO A 25 16.67 10.62 -16.60
CA PRO A 25 17.13 11.65 -15.69
C PRO A 25 17.56 11.08 -14.34
N HIS A 26 18.55 11.74 -13.74
CA HIS A 26 19.03 11.44 -12.40
C HIS A 26 17.98 11.76 -11.33
N VAL A 27 17.81 10.86 -10.37
CA VAL A 27 16.88 11.02 -9.24
C VAL A 27 17.67 11.42 -7.98
N PRO A 28 17.49 12.64 -7.46
CA PRO A 28 18.20 13.07 -6.26
C PRO A 28 17.71 12.32 -5.02
N ASN A 29 18.60 12.20 -4.02
CA ASN A 29 18.23 11.66 -2.72
C ASN A 29 17.16 12.56 -2.05
N PRO A 30 16.13 12.01 -1.40
CA PRO A 30 15.13 12.82 -0.71
C PRO A 30 15.74 13.60 0.47
N PRO A 31 15.32 14.86 0.71
CA PRO A 31 15.99 15.82 1.59
C PRO A 31 16.05 15.46 3.09
N HIS A 32 15.36 14.40 3.53
CA HIS A 32 15.25 14.01 4.95
C HIS A 32 15.58 12.52 5.20
N THR A 33 16.20 11.83 4.24
CA THR A 33 16.49 10.38 4.32
C THR A 33 17.96 10.06 4.07
N SER A 34 18.41 8.86 4.47
CA SER A 34 19.82 8.46 4.33
C SER A 34 20.30 8.54 2.88
N PRO A 35 21.50 9.09 2.60
CA PRO A 35 21.97 9.41 1.25
C PRO A 35 22.47 8.21 0.43
N LYS A 36 22.02 6.99 0.78
CA LYS A 36 22.59 5.77 0.21
C LYS A 36 22.12 5.60 -1.23
N ARG A 37 23.07 5.42 -2.15
CA ARG A 37 22.82 5.04 -3.54
C ARG A 37 23.47 3.69 -3.79
N ALA A 38 22.84 2.88 -4.63
CA ALA A 38 23.38 1.61 -5.08
C ALA A 38 23.25 1.54 -6.60
N SER A 39 24.25 0.98 -7.25
CA SER A 39 24.32 0.90 -8.70
C SER A 39 24.45 -0.54 -9.15
N VAL A 40 23.78 -0.89 -10.25
CA VAL A 40 23.79 -2.25 -10.80
C VAL A 40 24.02 -2.24 -12.30
N ALA A 41 24.72 -3.26 -12.80
CA ALA A 41 25.07 -3.40 -14.21
C ALA A 41 24.23 -4.49 -14.90
N ALA A 42 23.40 -4.07 -15.86
CA ALA A 42 22.71 -4.95 -16.80
C ALA A 42 23.64 -5.26 -17.99
N ILE A 43 24.38 -6.36 -17.89
CA ILE A 43 25.41 -6.72 -18.87
C ILE A 43 24.82 -7.67 -19.92
N ILE A 44 24.84 -7.23 -21.17
CA ILE A 44 24.29 -7.93 -22.32
C ILE A 44 25.44 -8.44 -23.18
N ARG A 45 25.27 -9.65 -23.74
CA ARG A 45 26.13 -10.17 -24.81
C ARG A 45 25.28 -10.79 -25.91
N VAL A 46 25.87 -11.03 -27.06
CA VAL A 46 25.26 -11.84 -28.11
C VAL A 46 26.05 -13.13 -28.27
N ARG A 47 25.39 -14.27 -28.07
CA ARG A 47 25.99 -15.60 -28.27
C ARG A 47 25.95 -15.94 -29.77
N PRO A 48 27.08 -16.23 -30.42
CA PRO A 48 27.09 -16.61 -31.84
C PRO A 48 26.27 -17.89 -32.11
N ALA A 49 25.63 -17.98 -33.28
CA ALA A 49 25.03 -19.23 -33.76
C ALA A 49 26.05 -20.38 -33.78
N TYR A 50 25.58 -21.59 -33.49
CA TYR A 50 26.35 -22.79 -33.77
C TYR A 50 26.61 -22.90 -35.28
N LYS A 51 27.89 -22.85 -35.67
CA LYS A 51 28.36 -23.21 -37.00
C LYS A 51 29.16 -24.51 -36.88
N PRO A 52 28.75 -25.60 -37.56
CA PRO A 52 29.53 -26.84 -37.56
C PRO A 52 30.96 -26.56 -38.02
N VAL A 53 31.94 -27.07 -37.28
CA VAL A 53 33.33 -27.05 -37.75
C VAL A 53 33.38 -27.89 -39.03
N PRO A 54 33.77 -27.34 -40.19
CA PRO A 54 33.85 -28.13 -41.40
C PRO A 54 34.82 -29.30 -41.17
N ALA A 55 34.42 -30.50 -41.62
CA ALA A 55 35.30 -31.65 -41.59
C ALA A 55 36.59 -31.27 -42.33
N SER A 56 37.73 -31.41 -41.66
CA SER A 56 39.05 -31.20 -42.25
C SER A 56 39.17 -32.10 -43.48
N VAL A 57 38.91 -31.56 -44.67
CA VAL A 57 39.24 -32.23 -45.93
C VAL A 57 40.75 -32.19 -46.03
N ASN A 58 41.37 -33.29 -45.65
CA ASN A 58 42.77 -33.67 -45.88
C ASN A 58 43.82 -32.65 -45.40
N GLY A 59 44.27 -32.81 -44.15
CA GLY A 59 45.69 -32.88 -43.80
C GLY A 59 46.66 -31.81 -44.28
N SER A 60 46.21 -30.60 -44.66
CA SER A 60 47.11 -29.52 -45.06
C SER A 60 47.01 -28.39 -44.05
N LEU A 61 47.98 -28.35 -43.14
CA LEU A 61 48.29 -27.19 -42.29
C LEU A 61 48.86 -26.08 -43.18
N ILE A 62 48.03 -25.49 -44.06
CA ILE A 62 48.32 -24.16 -44.57
C ILE A 62 47.84 -23.21 -43.49
N ALA A 63 48.79 -22.66 -42.72
CA ALA A 63 48.57 -21.46 -41.95
C ALA A 63 48.23 -20.34 -42.95
N VAL A 64 46.96 -20.24 -43.32
CA VAL A 64 46.43 -19.06 -43.97
C VAL A 64 46.62 -17.95 -42.95
N ASP A 65 47.42 -16.95 -43.32
CA ASP A 65 47.52 -15.68 -42.60
C ASP A 65 46.10 -15.26 -42.23
N LYS A 66 45.76 -15.44 -40.94
CA LYS A 66 44.48 -14.94 -40.43
C LYS A 66 44.56 -13.44 -40.65
N PRO A 67 43.67 -12.83 -41.44
CA PRO A 67 43.59 -11.38 -41.47
C PRO A 67 43.48 -10.90 -40.03
N SER A 68 44.25 -9.87 -39.68
CA SER A 68 44.26 -9.24 -38.37
C SER A 68 42.82 -9.15 -37.85
N PRO A 69 42.54 -9.55 -36.60
CA PRO A 69 41.19 -9.51 -36.07
C PRO A 69 40.62 -8.11 -36.31
N PRO A 70 39.41 -7.99 -36.88
CA PRO A 70 38.80 -6.68 -37.08
C PRO A 70 38.79 -5.95 -35.75
N SER A 71 39.10 -4.65 -35.78
CA SER A 71 39.03 -3.79 -34.60
C SER A 71 37.65 -3.95 -33.93
N PRO A 72 37.58 -3.98 -32.59
CA PRO A 72 36.31 -4.07 -31.90
C PRO A 72 35.40 -2.91 -32.34
N PRO A 73 34.08 -3.15 -32.50
CA PRO A 73 33.16 -2.12 -32.95
C PRO A 73 33.13 -0.98 -31.93
N SER A 74 33.14 0.25 -32.44
CA SER A 74 33.19 1.46 -31.61
C SER A 74 31.81 2.00 -31.25
N THR A 75 30.79 1.62 -32.03
CA THR A 75 29.40 2.05 -31.83
C THR A 75 28.45 0.85 -31.73
N LEU A 76 27.28 1.08 -31.10
CA LEU A 76 26.24 0.06 -30.98
C LEU A 76 25.76 -0.41 -32.36
N SER A 77 25.54 0.52 -33.31
CA SER A 77 25.11 0.19 -34.67
C SER A 77 26.16 -0.62 -35.44
N GLU A 78 27.45 -0.31 -35.30
CA GLU A 78 28.53 -1.12 -35.88
C GLU A 78 28.54 -2.55 -35.32
N PHE A 79 28.33 -2.70 -34.00
CA PHE A 79 28.24 -4.02 -33.38
C PHE A 79 27.05 -4.82 -33.93
N PHE A 80 25.85 -4.23 -33.93
CA PHE A 80 24.66 -4.92 -34.41
C PHE A 80 24.71 -5.20 -35.92
N ALA A 81 25.39 -4.39 -36.73
CA ALA A 81 25.54 -4.64 -38.17
C ALA A 81 26.34 -5.92 -38.51
N GLN A 82 27.09 -6.48 -37.57
CA GLN A 82 27.90 -7.68 -37.81
C GLN A 82 27.02 -8.91 -38.08
N GLU A 83 27.37 -9.69 -39.10
CA GLU A 83 26.59 -10.86 -39.55
C GLU A 83 26.37 -11.89 -38.43
N TRP A 84 27.41 -12.17 -37.64
CA TRP A 84 27.32 -13.14 -36.54
C TRP A 84 26.46 -12.65 -35.38
N VAL A 85 26.28 -11.33 -35.24
CA VAL A 85 25.41 -10.71 -34.23
C VAL A 85 23.96 -10.80 -34.68
N GLN A 86 23.67 -10.49 -35.95
CA GLN A 86 22.32 -10.62 -36.52
C GLN A 86 21.78 -12.05 -36.49
N GLU A 87 22.69 -13.02 -36.58
CA GLU A 87 22.42 -14.44 -36.41
C GLU A 87 22.87 -14.96 -35.03
N GLY A 88 22.90 -14.12 -33.98
CA GLY A 88 23.23 -14.54 -32.62
C GLY A 88 22.01 -14.65 -31.69
N ASP A 89 22.20 -15.11 -30.45
CA ASP A 89 21.17 -15.09 -29.41
C ASP A 89 21.57 -14.12 -28.29
N PRO A 90 20.81 -13.03 -28.05
CA PRO A 90 21.16 -12.07 -27.01
C PRO A 90 20.87 -12.63 -25.61
N GLU A 91 21.83 -12.43 -24.70
CA GLU A 91 21.81 -12.94 -23.33
C GLU A 91 22.09 -11.82 -22.33
N LEU A 92 21.50 -11.93 -21.14
CA LEU A 92 21.72 -11.03 -20.01
C LEU A 92 22.40 -11.79 -18.86
N LEU A 93 23.36 -11.14 -18.21
CA LEU A 93 24.07 -11.69 -17.05
C LEU A 93 23.26 -11.53 -15.76
N PHE A 94 23.25 -12.58 -14.95
CA PHE A 94 22.71 -12.56 -13.59
C PHE A 94 23.71 -13.17 -12.61
N ILE A 95 23.68 -12.71 -11.37
CA ILE A 95 24.37 -13.32 -10.24
C ILE A 95 23.36 -13.91 -9.25
N LYS A 96 23.75 -14.98 -8.56
CA LYS A 96 23.09 -15.45 -7.34
C LYS A 96 23.93 -14.99 -6.17
N ARG A 97 23.33 -14.16 -5.32
CA ARG A 97 24.00 -13.63 -4.12
C ARG A 97 24.34 -14.76 -3.15
N ALA A 98 25.50 -14.69 -2.51
CA ALA A 98 25.90 -15.58 -1.43
C ALA A 98 24.98 -15.41 -0.21
N GLY A 99 24.87 -16.45 0.63
CA GLY A 99 24.09 -16.38 1.86
C GLY A 99 24.87 -15.67 2.97
N ARG A 100 24.39 -14.49 3.42
CA ARG A 100 25.03 -13.71 4.49
C ARG A 100 24.04 -13.48 5.64
N ALA A 101 24.48 -13.71 6.87
CA ALA A 101 23.66 -13.44 8.05
C ALA A 101 23.34 -11.93 8.14
N GLY A 102 22.06 -11.57 8.25
CA GLY A 102 21.62 -10.18 8.33
C GLY A 102 21.39 -9.47 6.98
N ASP A 103 21.80 -10.06 5.85
CA ASP A 103 21.49 -9.53 4.52
C ASP A 103 20.06 -9.94 4.09
N ARG A 104 19.26 -8.93 3.72
CA ARG A 104 17.85 -9.05 3.33
C ARG A 104 17.66 -9.69 1.96
N TRP A 105 18.70 -9.68 1.12
CA TRP A 105 18.67 -10.19 -0.25
C TRP A 105 19.56 -11.43 -0.43
N SER A 106 19.92 -12.10 0.67
CA SER A 106 20.69 -13.34 0.65
C SER A 106 20.08 -14.38 -0.29
N GLY A 107 20.88 -14.93 -1.21
CA GLY A 107 20.43 -15.97 -2.15
C GLY A 107 19.55 -15.47 -3.31
N HIS A 108 19.24 -14.18 -3.40
CA HIS A 108 18.44 -13.64 -4.49
C HIS A 108 19.23 -13.63 -5.81
N ILE A 109 18.49 -13.75 -6.90
CA ILE A 109 19.00 -13.45 -8.25
C ILE A 109 19.03 -11.94 -8.43
N ALA A 110 20.20 -11.42 -8.77
CA ALA A 110 20.47 -10.00 -8.94
C ALA A 110 21.27 -9.71 -10.21
N LEU A 111 21.34 -8.45 -10.57
CA LEU A 111 22.39 -7.92 -11.43
C LEU A 111 23.64 -7.67 -10.57
N PRO A 112 24.86 -7.80 -11.11
CA PRO A 112 26.06 -7.41 -10.39
C PRO A 112 26.02 -5.93 -10.03
N GLY A 113 26.52 -5.58 -8.86
CA GLY A 113 26.49 -4.22 -8.35
C GLY A 113 26.29 -4.12 -6.85
N GLY A 114 26.47 -2.91 -6.33
CA GLY A 114 26.50 -2.67 -4.90
C GLY A 114 26.32 -1.21 -4.53
N LYS A 115 26.75 -0.88 -3.31
CA LYS A 115 26.55 0.45 -2.74
C LYS A 115 27.60 1.39 -3.32
N ARG A 116 27.19 2.62 -3.65
CA ARG A 116 28.14 3.67 -4.02
C ARG A 116 29.01 4.05 -2.82
N ASP A 117 30.30 4.09 -3.07
CA ASP A 117 31.31 4.51 -2.11
C ASP A 117 31.67 6.00 -2.29
N PRO A 118 32.13 6.68 -1.22
CA PRO A 118 32.51 8.09 -1.29
C PRO A 118 33.59 8.39 -2.33
N GLU A 119 34.44 7.41 -2.64
CA GLU A 119 35.52 7.50 -3.61
C GLU A 119 35.03 7.36 -5.07
N ASP A 120 33.82 6.84 -5.29
CA ASP A 120 33.25 6.68 -6.63
C ASP A 120 32.88 8.06 -7.22
N ALA A 121 33.46 8.38 -8.38
CA ALA A 121 33.23 9.65 -9.08
C ALA A 121 31.74 9.91 -9.34
N ASP A 122 31.02 8.90 -9.78
CA ASP A 122 29.58 8.90 -9.99
C ASP A 122 28.97 7.50 -9.76
N ASP A 123 27.67 7.38 -9.98
CA ASP A 123 26.96 6.11 -9.80
C ASP A 123 27.27 5.10 -10.91
N PHE A 124 27.75 5.56 -12.07
CA PHE A 124 28.21 4.69 -13.15
C PHE A 124 29.52 3.99 -12.75
N ALA A 125 30.48 4.74 -12.21
CA ALA A 125 31.74 4.22 -11.68
C ALA A 125 31.52 3.18 -10.58
N ALA A 126 30.52 3.38 -9.72
CA ALA A 126 30.14 2.39 -8.72
C ALA A 126 29.67 1.07 -9.36
N ALA A 127 28.86 1.10 -10.42
CA ALA A 127 28.43 -0.13 -11.12
C ALA A 127 29.62 -0.89 -11.72
N VAL A 128 30.58 -0.16 -12.30
CA VAL A 128 31.80 -0.72 -12.91
C VAL A 128 32.69 -1.36 -11.84
N ARG A 129 32.99 -0.62 -10.76
CA ARG A 129 33.81 -1.10 -9.64
C ARG A 129 33.22 -2.36 -9.02
N GLU A 130 31.94 -2.32 -8.64
CA GLU A 130 31.25 -3.43 -8.00
C GLU A 130 31.19 -4.66 -8.92
N THR A 131 30.97 -4.48 -10.23
CA THR A 131 31.02 -5.61 -11.19
C THR A 131 32.42 -6.26 -11.22
N ARG A 132 33.48 -5.45 -11.20
CA ARG A 132 34.85 -5.96 -11.17
C ARG A 132 35.14 -6.70 -9.86
N GLU A 133 34.66 -6.20 -8.73
CA GLU A 133 34.85 -6.82 -7.41
C GLU A 133 34.07 -8.13 -7.23
N GLU A 134 32.80 -8.15 -7.66
CA GLU A 134 31.89 -9.29 -7.45
C GLU A 134 32.16 -10.45 -8.42
N ILE A 135 32.51 -10.17 -9.68
CA ILE A 135 32.63 -11.19 -10.73
C ILE A 135 33.91 -11.10 -11.57
N GLY A 136 34.84 -10.21 -11.24
CA GLY A 136 36.12 -10.10 -11.94
C GLY A 136 36.03 -9.59 -13.39
N LEU A 137 34.87 -9.10 -13.81
CA LEU A 137 34.64 -8.62 -15.18
C LEU A 137 34.95 -7.13 -15.29
N ASP A 138 35.89 -6.79 -16.16
CA ASP A 138 36.24 -5.40 -16.46
C ASP A 138 35.34 -4.82 -17.56
N LEU A 139 34.59 -3.78 -17.22
CA LEU A 139 33.66 -3.09 -18.12
C LEU A 139 34.30 -1.88 -18.81
N GLU A 140 35.53 -1.49 -18.46
CA GLU A 140 36.25 -0.34 -19.03
C GLU A 140 37.13 -0.73 -20.24
N THR A 141 36.90 -1.92 -20.80
CA THR A 141 37.65 -2.44 -21.94
C THR A 141 37.08 -1.96 -23.28
N THR A 142 37.89 -1.98 -24.35
CA THR A 142 37.42 -1.69 -25.72
C THR A 142 36.41 -2.72 -26.24
N GLU A 143 36.26 -3.85 -25.57
CA GLU A 143 35.30 -4.90 -25.90
C GLU A 143 33.97 -4.75 -25.15
N CYS A 144 33.73 -3.60 -24.51
CA CYS A 144 32.53 -3.26 -23.78
C CYS A 144 32.05 -1.87 -24.18
N LEU A 145 30.77 -1.73 -24.55
CA LEU A 145 30.13 -0.46 -24.87
C LEU A 145 29.06 -0.11 -23.82
N PRO A 146 29.11 1.07 -23.19
CA PRO A 146 27.99 1.54 -22.39
C PRO A 146 26.79 1.86 -23.28
N ALA A 147 25.60 1.43 -22.85
CA ALA A 147 24.35 1.54 -23.63
C ALA A 147 23.26 2.33 -22.87
N GLY A 148 23.66 3.32 -22.08
CA GLY A 148 22.77 4.18 -21.30
C GLY A 148 22.37 3.57 -19.94
N ASN A 149 21.25 4.06 -19.40
CA ASN A 149 20.71 3.68 -18.09
C ASN A 149 19.25 3.24 -18.19
N LEU A 150 18.79 2.55 -17.14
CA LEU A 150 17.37 2.29 -16.90
C LEU A 150 16.83 3.27 -15.83
N PRO A 151 15.51 3.41 -15.66
CA PRO A 151 14.94 4.35 -14.69
C PRO A 151 15.45 4.10 -13.28
N GLU A 152 15.98 5.15 -12.64
CA GLU A 152 16.38 5.11 -11.23
C GLU A 152 15.15 4.95 -10.33
N ARG A 153 15.29 4.16 -9.26
CA ARG A 153 14.17 3.79 -8.38
C ARG A 153 14.47 4.09 -6.92
N LEU A 154 13.51 4.71 -6.24
CA LEU A 154 13.57 4.87 -4.78
C LEU A 154 13.19 3.54 -4.13
N VAL A 155 14.15 2.91 -3.47
CA VAL A 155 13.94 1.69 -2.71
C VAL A 155 13.53 2.05 -1.29
N THR A 156 12.27 1.85 -0.95
CA THR A 156 11.72 1.99 0.40
C THR A 156 11.59 0.62 1.07
N THR A 157 11.46 0.64 2.39
CA THR A 157 10.91 -0.51 3.12
C THR A 157 9.53 -0.86 2.56
N SER A 158 9.14 -2.14 2.63
CA SER A 158 7.84 -2.67 2.12
C SER A 158 6.55 -2.03 2.69
N TRP A 159 6.66 -1.07 3.61
CA TRP A 159 5.56 -0.25 4.12
C TRP A 159 5.71 1.25 3.79
N GLY A 160 6.67 1.62 2.95
CA GLY A 160 6.90 2.99 2.47
C GLY A 160 7.35 4.00 3.53
N LYS A 161 7.71 3.56 4.75
CA LYS A 161 8.05 4.46 5.86
C LYS A 161 9.44 5.07 5.70
N ASP A 162 10.43 4.21 5.42
CA ASP A 162 11.84 4.62 5.31
C ASP A 162 12.37 4.35 3.89
N VAL A 163 13.02 5.36 3.30
CA VAL A 163 13.80 5.23 2.07
C VAL A 163 15.15 4.59 2.43
N LEU A 164 15.41 3.42 1.86
CA LEU A 164 16.62 2.65 2.09
C LEU A 164 17.77 3.14 1.21
N MET A 165 17.50 3.36 -0.08
CA MET A 165 18.47 3.82 -1.09
C MET A 165 17.81 4.25 -2.39
N VAL A 166 18.55 4.95 -3.25
CA VAL A 166 18.24 5.09 -4.69
C VAL A 166 19.00 4.01 -5.45
N LEU A 167 18.30 3.24 -6.29
CA LEU A 167 18.89 2.21 -7.14
C LEU A 167 19.10 2.74 -8.56
N CYS A 168 20.33 2.60 -9.06
CA CYS A 168 20.81 3.20 -10.31
C CYS A 168 21.28 2.12 -11.29
N PRO A 169 20.40 1.65 -12.19
CA PRO A 169 20.73 0.61 -13.16
C PRO A 169 21.36 1.17 -14.45
N TYR A 170 22.49 0.59 -14.87
CA TYR A 170 23.22 0.93 -16.10
C TYR A 170 23.31 -0.28 -17.05
N ILE A 171 23.33 -0.03 -18.36
CA ILE A 171 23.41 -1.10 -19.37
C ILE A 171 24.78 -1.12 -20.03
N PHE A 172 25.35 -2.32 -20.14
CA PHE A 172 26.64 -2.56 -20.79
C PHE A 172 26.49 -3.65 -21.86
N LEU A 173 27.12 -3.47 -23.01
CA LEU A 173 27.10 -4.42 -24.12
C LEU A 173 28.50 -4.94 -24.40
N LEU A 174 28.71 -6.24 -24.21
CA LEU A 174 29.95 -6.91 -24.59
C LEU A 174 29.99 -7.14 -26.10
N THR A 175 31.06 -6.70 -26.75
CA THR A 175 31.21 -6.70 -28.21
C THR A 175 32.04 -7.86 -28.74
N GLY A 176 32.77 -8.54 -27.86
CA GLY A 176 33.59 -9.71 -28.19
C GLY A 176 32.77 -10.95 -28.56
N LYS A 177 33.33 -11.78 -29.45
CA LYS A 177 32.75 -13.11 -29.79
C LYS A 177 32.95 -14.15 -28.70
N ALA A 178 34.05 -14.03 -27.95
CA ALA A 178 34.40 -14.94 -26.87
C ALA A 178 33.76 -14.44 -25.58
N VAL A 179 33.41 -15.38 -24.70
CA VAL A 179 32.90 -15.07 -23.36
C VAL A 179 34.07 -14.59 -22.50
N PRO A 180 34.02 -13.36 -21.94
CA PRO A 180 35.04 -12.95 -20.99
C PRO A 180 35.02 -13.86 -19.75
N PRO A 181 36.19 -14.26 -19.22
CA PRO A 181 36.24 -15.10 -18.03
C PRO A 181 35.63 -14.33 -16.84
N VAL A 182 34.62 -14.93 -16.20
CA VAL A 182 34.04 -14.40 -14.95
C VAL A 182 34.56 -15.20 -13.77
N GLN A 183 34.88 -14.50 -12.68
CA GLN A 183 35.39 -15.07 -11.43
C GLN A 183 34.53 -14.60 -10.26
N PRO A 184 33.50 -15.38 -9.86
CA PRO A 184 32.63 -14.98 -8.75
C PRO A 184 33.40 -14.92 -7.44
N GLN A 185 33.28 -13.79 -6.73
CA GLN A 185 33.84 -13.63 -5.40
C GLN A 185 33.00 -14.44 -4.39
N PRO A 186 33.54 -15.49 -3.75
CA PRO A 186 32.75 -16.47 -2.98
C PRO A 186 32.00 -15.90 -1.77
N THR A 187 32.47 -14.77 -1.24
CA THR A 187 31.84 -14.07 -0.13
C THR A 187 30.57 -13.34 -0.55
N GLU A 188 30.41 -12.98 -1.83
CA GLU A 188 29.34 -12.11 -2.35
C GLU A 188 28.46 -12.80 -3.37
N VAL A 189 29.07 -13.61 -4.22
CA VAL A 189 28.45 -14.27 -5.35
C VAL A 189 28.62 -15.78 -5.24
N ALA A 190 27.50 -16.48 -5.14
CA ALA A 190 27.47 -17.94 -5.16
C ALA A 190 27.64 -18.48 -6.59
N SER A 191 27.04 -17.81 -7.57
CA SER A 191 27.11 -18.21 -8.97
C SER A 191 26.74 -17.09 -9.94
N VAL A 192 27.22 -17.21 -11.18
CA VAL A 192 26.99 -16.29 -12.30
C VAL A 192 26.33 -17.07 -13.43
N HIS A 193 25.35 -16.46 -14.09
CA HIS A 193 24.46 -17.13 -15.04
C HIS A 193 24.19 -16.24 -16.26
N TRP A 194 24.45 -16.75 -17.46
CA TRP A 194 24.01 -16.11 -18.71
C TRP A 194 22.65 -16.65 -19.12
N VAL A 195 21.69 -15.77 -19.38
CA VAL A 195 20.31 -16.17 -19.69
C VAL A 195 19.85 -15.50 -20.98
N SER A 196 19.36 -16.30 -21.93
CA SER A 196 18.78 -15.82 -23.20
C SER A 196 17.59 -14.87 -22.96
N LEU A 197 17.56 -13.73 -23.66
CA LEU A 197 16.44 -12.79 -23.60
C LEU A 197 15.14 -13.46 -24.05
N ARG A 198 15.20 -14.40 -25.00
CA ARG A 198 14.04 -15.20 -25.42
C ARG A 198 13.48 -16.04 -24.27
N ALA A 199 14.34 -16.58 -23.41
CA ALA A 199 13.89 -17.30 -22.22
C ALA A 199 13.23 -16.35 -21.21
N LEU A 200 13.80 -15.16 -20.96
CA LEU A 200 13.21 -14.15 -20.07
C LEU A 200 11.83 -13.66 -20.56
N LEU A 201 11.66 -13.53 -21.87
CA LEU A 201 10.43 -13.06 -22.50
C LEU A 201 9.37 -14.15 -22.62
N SER A 202 9.74 -15.43 -22.48
CA SER A 202 8.82 -16.55 -22.63
C SER A 202 7.71 -16.56 -21.56
N PRO A 203 6.43 -16.71 -21.96
CA PRO A 203 5.33 -16.86 -21.00
C PRO A 203 5.39 -18.20 -20.25
N THR A 204 6.02 -19.23 -20.81
CA THR A 204 6.12 -20.58 -20.19
C THR A 204 7.05 -20.61 -18.99
N LEU A 205 8.01 -19.68 -18.92
CA LEU A 205 8.97 -19.56 -17.82
C LEU A 205 8.46 -18.62 -16.71
N ARG A 206 7.25 -18.07 -16.84
CA ARG A 206 6.62 -17.26 -15.80
C ARG A 206 6.16 -18.16 -14.64
N THR A 207 6.52 -17.76 -13.43
CA THR A 207 6.20 -18.49 -12.20
C THR A 207 5.84 -17.51 -11.09
N ARG A 208 5.71 -18.01 -9.85
CA ARG A 208 5.43 -17.17 -8.69
C ARG A 208 6.32 -17.58 -7.53
N GLU A 209 6.80 -16.59 -6.80
CA GLU A 209 7.59 -16.79 -5.58
C GLU A 209 6.71 -16.54 -4.34
N ALA A 210 6.78 -17.45 -3.37
CA ALA A 210 5.91 -17.45 -2.18
C ALA A 210 6.68 -16.96 -0.94
N VAL A 211 6.45 -15.72 -0.54
CA VAL A 211 7.14 -15.08 0.58
C VAL A 211 6.25 -15.02 1.81
N ASP A 212 6.79 -15.43 2.97
CA ASP A 212 6.10 -15.28 4.25
C ASP A 212 6.25 -13.84 4.77
N MET A 213 5.17 -13.06 4.67
CA MET A 213 5.14 -11.67 5.16
C MET A 213 4.97 -11.56 6.68
N SER A 214 4.44 -12.59 7.34
CA SER A 214 4.16 -12.58 8.80
C SER A 214 5.43 -12.40 9.63
N SER A 215 6.52 -12.97 9.12
CA SER A 215 7.86 -12.92 9.67
C SER A 215 8.42 -11.51 9.89
N ARG A 216 7.86 -10.50 9.21
CA ARG A 216 8.22 -9.09 9.38
C ARG A 216 7.45 -8.41 10.47
N MET A 217 6.18 -8.78 10.61
CA MET A 217 5.31 -8.32 11.69
C MET A 217 5.78 -8.89 13.03
N ALA A 218 6.47 -10.03 13.02
CA ALA A 218 7.09 -10.64 14.19
C ALA A 218 8.01 -9.69 14.97
N LYS A 219 8.63 -8.68 14.31
CA LYS A 219 9.43 -7.66 15.02
C LYS A 219 8.60 -6.71 15.87
N HIS A 220 7.32 -6.54 15.54
CA HIS A 220 6.41 -5.63 16.23
C HIS A 220 5.32 -6.38 17.03
N VAL A 221 5.27 -7.70 16.93
CA VAL A 221 4.13 -8.52 17.36
C VAL A 221 4.65 -9.79 18.02
N GLY A 222 4.15 -10.13 19.22
CA GLY A 222 4.62 -11.27 20.01
C GLY A 222 4.43 -12.64 19.31
N PRO A 223 5.14 -13.70 19.75
CA PRO A 223 5.26 -14.98 19.05
C PRO A 223 3.92 -15.71 18.83
N ILE A 224 2.96 -15.53 19.74
CA ILE A 224 1.62 -16.12 19.65
C ILE A 224 0.83 -15.46 18.50
N ILE A 225 0.81 -14.13 18.47
CA ILE A 225 0.10 -13.37 17.44
C ILE A 225 0.81 -13.55 16.08
N HIS A 226 2.14 -13.68 16.05
CA HIS A 226 2.88 -14.04 14.82
C HIS A 226 2.44 -15.40 14.26
N LYS A 227 2.33 -16.44 15.10
CA LYS A 227 1.80 -17.75 14.67
C LYS A 227 0.37 -17.64 14.13
N LEU A 228 -0.47 -16.84 14.79
CA LEU A 228 -1.84 -16.60 14.35
C LEU A 228 -1.89 -15.89 12.99
N ILE A 229 -1.15 -14.79 12.81
CA ILE A 229 -1.06 -14.05 11.53
C ILE A 229 -0.55 -14.96 10.41
N ARG A 230 0.46 -15.79 10.69
CA ARG A 230 0.99 -16.75 9.73
C ARG A 230 -0.05 -17.78 9.32
N TRP A 231 -0.86 -18.25 10.26
CA TRP A 231 -1.93 -19.21 10.00
C TRP A 231 -3.09 -18.58 9.21
N THR A 232 -3.46 -17.34 9.50
CA THR A 232 -4.59 -16.66 8.84
C THR A 232 -4.23 -16.02 7.50
N MET A 233 -3.07 -15.37 7.36
CA MET A 233 -2.68 -14.68 6.11
C MET A 233 -2.06 -15.59 5.04
N GLY A 234 -1.49 -16.73 5.43
CA GLY A 234 -0.69 -17.57 4.53
C GLY A 234 0.53 -16.82 3.96
N LYS A 235 0.97 -17.20 2.76
CA LYS A 235 2.10 -16.54 2.07
C LYS A 235 1.62 -15.55 1.02
N MET A 236 2.41 -14.52 0.77
CA MET A 236 2.21 -13.62 -0.36
C MET A 236 2.93 -14.17 -1.58
N MET A 237 2.25 -14.19 -2.72
CA MET A 237 2.77 -14.65 -4.00
C MET A 237 3.15 -13.46 -4.87
N PHE A 238 4.41 -13.40 -5.27
CA PHE A 238 4.96 -12.40 -6.19
C PHE A 238 5.14 -12.99 -7.59
N SER A 239 5.05 -12.15 -8.62
CA SER A 239 5.39 -12.56 -9.98
C SER A 239 6.88 -12.84 -10.09
N ALA A 240 7.24 -13.91 -10.80
CA ALA A 240 8.61 -14.36 -10.94
C ALA A 240 8.86 -14.97 -12.32
N VAL A 241 10.14 -15.09 -12.71
CA VAL A 241 10.59 -15.73 -13.95
C VAL A 241 11.61 -16.80 -13.58
N ARG A 242 11.38 -18.03 -14.03
CA ARG A 242 12.36 -19.11 -13.89
C ARG A 242 13.46 -18.88 -14.92
N LEU A 243 14.69 -18.72 -14.46
CA LEU A 243 15.84 -18.57 -15.34
C LEU A 243 16.27 -19.93 -15.90
N LEU A 244 16.55 -19.93 -17.19
CA LEU A 244 17.14 -21.07 -17.90
C LEU A 244 18.51 -20.61 -18.43
N PRO A 245 19.57 -20.80 -17.63
CA PRO A 245 20.88 -20.31 -18.02
C PRO A 245 21.48 -21.17 -19.12
N THR A 246 22.12 -20.52 -20.07
CA THR A 246 22.84 -21.15 -21.18
C THR A 246 24.31 -21.42 -20.82
N GLU A 247 24.81 -20.75 -19.79
CA GLU A 247 26.13 -20.94 -19.18
C GLU A 247 26.05 -20.53 -17.71
N SER A 248 26.79 -21.23 -16.84
CA SER A 248 26.81 -20.94 -15.41
C SER A 248 28.20 -21.19 -14.84
N VAL A 249 28.69 -20.24 -14.05
CA VAL A 249 29.95 -20.32 -13.33
C VAL A 249 29.65 -20.27 -11.84
N TYR A 250 30.16 -21.21 -11.06
CA TYR A 250 29.87 -21.33 -9.62
C TYR A 250 31.13 -21.02 -8.81
N ALA A 251 30.98 -20.34 -7.68
CA ALA A 251 32.07 -20.15 -6.73
C ALA A 251 32.35 -21.46 -6.01
N SER A 252 33.41 -22.17 -6.40
CA SER A 252 33.76 -23.49 -5.85
C SER A 252 34.19 -23.44 -4.37
N SER A 253 34.70 -22.30 -3.92
CA SER A 253 35.18 -22.08 -2.56
C SER A 253 34.10 -21.56 -1.60
N ILE A 254 32.84 -21.49 -2.02
CA ILE A 254 31.74 -21.08 -1.13
C ILE A 254 31.46 -22.18 -0.07
N PRO A 255 31.19 -21.81 1.20
CA PRO A 255 30.80 -22.78 2.22
C PRO A 255 29.58 -23.60 1.79
N GLY A 256 29.66 -24.93 1.86
CA GLY A 256 28.58 -25.83 1.42
C GLY A 256 28.57 -26.12 -0.09
N PHE A 257 29.65 -25.82 -0.83
CA PHE A 257 29.79 -26.18 -2.25
C PHE A 257 29.62 -27.70 -2.49
N ILE A 258 30.28 -28.50 -1.65
CA ILE A 258 30.18 -29.95 -1.66
C ILE A 258 29.09 -30.36 -0.66
N PRO A 259 28.05 -31.11 -1.07
CA PRO A 259 27.10 -31.70 -0.14
C PRO A 259 27.84 -32.65 0.81
N THR A 260 27.76 -32.43 2.12
CA THR A 260 28.30 -33.36 3.11
C THR A 260 27.36 -34.57 3.23
N GLU A 261 27.89 -35.78 2.97
CA GLU A 261 27.17 -37.03 3.23
C GLU A 261 27.03 -37.24 4.74
N GLY A 262 25.86 -36.90 5.27
CA GLY A 262 25.55 -37.00 6.69
C GLY A 262 24.90 -35.71 7.16
N GLY A 263 23.58 -35.74 7.32
CA GLY A 263 22.84 -34.62 7.89
C GLY A 263 23.41 -34.27 9.26
N ASP A 264 24.09 -33.12 9.34
CA ASP A 264 24.74 -32.65 10.55
C ASP A 264 23.70 -32.40 11.65
N LYS A 265 23.60 -33.38 12.55
CA LYS A 265 23.42 -33.16 13.98
C LYS A 265 24.73 -32.59 14.56
N LEU A 266 25.21 -31.42 14.12
CA LEU A 266 26.28 -30.73 14.84
C LEU A 266 26.29 -29.21 14.57
N SER A 267 25.57 -28.48 15.43
CA SER A 267 25.80 -27.09 15.91
C SER A 267 24.50 -26.37 16.28
N THR A 268 23.50 -27.09 16.76
CA THR A 268 22.30 -26.52 17.41
C THR A 268 22.60 -25.78 18.73
N LEU A 269 23.85 -25.70 19.18
CA LEU A 269 24.23 -25.11 20.47
C LEU A 269 25.11 -23.84 20.39
N SER A 270 25.58 -23.42 19.20
CA SER A 270 26.31 -22.13 19.06
C SER A 270 25.49 -21.00 18.45
N GLY A 271 24.38 -21.29 17.76
CA GLY A 271 23.52 -20.28 17.12
C GLY A 271 22.43 -19.66 18.01
N TRP A 272 22.04 -20.33 19.11
CA TRP A 272 20.98 -19.82 19.99
C TRP A 272 21.41 -18.63 20.87
N ALA A 273 22.71 -18.35 20.94
CA ALA A 273 23.28 -17.31 21.81
C ALA A 273 23.77 -16.05 21.08
N GLN A 274 23.54 -15.88 19.76
CA GLN A 274 24.04 -14.70 19.02
C GLN A 274 23.03 -13.99 18.08
N ALA A 275 21.72 -14.08 18.31
CA ALA A 275 20.77 -13.20 17.59
C ALA A 275 19.63 -12.70 18.49
N PRO A 276 19.69 -11.44 18.98
CA PRO A 276 18.57 -10.82 19.69
C PRO A 276 17.47 -10.30 18.76
N PHE A 277 17.55 -10.51 17.44
CA PHE A 277 16.63 -9.88 16.48
C PHE A 277 16.16 -10.85 15.39
N GLY A 278 14.85 -11.10 15.38
CA GLY A 278 14.17 -11.98 14.43
C GLY A 278 14.45 -11.64 12.96
N ILE A 279 14.88 -12.67 12.22
CA ILE A 279 15.04 -12.73 10.76
C ILE A 279 14.09 -13.84 10.27
N PRO A 280 13.49 -13.69 9.07
CA PRO A 280 12.26 -14.38 8.74
C PRO A 280 12.41 -15.89 8.57
N SER A 281 11.57 -16.64 9.29
CA SER A 281 11.33 -18.05 9.03
C SER A 281 10.44 -18.20 7.79
N SER A 282 11.02 -18.09 6.59
CA SER A 282 10.45 -18.81 5.45
C SER A 282 10.30 -20.27 5.88
N SER A 283 9.17 -20.90 5.58
CA SER A 283 8.99 -22.33 5.83
C SER A 283 9.98 -23.12 4.95
N SER A 284 11.21 -23.27 5.42
CA SER A 284 12.28 -24.15 4.91
C SER A 284 13.57 -24.07 5.74
N VAL A 285 13.54 -23.58 7.00
CA VAL A 285 14.73 -23.42 7.85
C VAL A 285 15.46 -24.74 8.16
N HIS A 286 14.90 -25.91 7.80
CA HIS A 286 15.59 -27.20 7.94
C HIS A 286 16.56 -27.62 6.80
N HIS A 287 16.84 -26.78 5.79
CA HIS A 287 17.86 -27.10 4.77
C HIS A 287 18.76 -25.90 4.39
N SER A 288 19.22 -25.15 5.39
CA SER A 288 20.03 -23.94 5.18
C SER A 288 21.54 -24.26 5.04
N LEU A 289 21.94 -24.96 3.98
CA LEU A 289 23.29 -24.93 3.41
C LEU A 289 23.18 -25.08 1.88
N LEU A 290 23.83 -24.18 1.16
CA LEU A 290 23.74 -23.90 -0.27
C LEU A 290 23.68 -25.15 -1.18
N THR A 291 22.48 -25.61 -1.52
CA THR A 291 22.32 -26.68 -2.52
C THR A 291 22.17 -26.06 -3.91
N PHE A 292 23.10 -26.38 -4.82
CA PHE A 292 23.15 -26.02 -6.25
C PHE A 292 21.90 -26.40 -7.07
N GLN A 293 20.90 -27.02 -6.44
CA GLN A 293 19.69 -27.56 -7.07
C GLN A 293 18.44 -26.69 -6.91
N GLN A 294 18.51 -25.54 -6.22
CA GLN A 294 17.35 -24.65 -6.17
C GLN A 294 17.08 -24.04 -7.56
N PRO A 295 15.81 -23.96 -7.99
CA PRO A 295 15.48 -23.29 -9.24
C PRO A 295 15.92 -21.82 -9.18
N LEU A 296 16.63 -21.37 -10.20
CA LEU A 296 17.02 -19.97 -10.35
C LEU A 296 15.75 -19.17 -10.68
N ILE A 297 15.29 -18.37 -9.72
CA ILE A 297 14.06 -17.58 -9.86
C ILE A 297 14.42 -16.11 -9.78
N LEU A 298 14.13 -15.38 -10.85
CA LEU A 298 14.19 -13.93 -10.92
C LEU A 298 12.86 -13.34 -10.47
N TRP A 299 12.87 -12.59 -9.39
CA TRP A 299 11.70 -11.95 -8.82
C TRP A 299 12.10 -10.67 -8.09
N GLY A 300 11.12 -9.91 -7.60
CA GLY A 300 11.39 -8.75 -6.75
C GLY A 300 11.99 -7.55 -7.48
N LEU A 301 12.91 -6.86 -6.80
CA LEU A 301 13.52 -5.63 -7.26
C LEU A 301 14.27 -5.79 -8.58
N THR A 302 15.09 -6.84 -8.75
CA THR A 302 15.80 -7.13 -10.00
C THR A 302 14.85 -7.32 -11.18
N LEU A 303 13.77 -8.08 -10.98
CA LEU A 303 12.76 -8.28 -12.03
C LEU A 303 12.07 -6.96 -12.39
N GLY A 304 11.78 -6.13 -11.39
CA GLY A 304 11.16 -4.83 -11.61
C GLY A 304 12.08 -3.76 -12.19
N VAL A 305 13.41 -3.89 -12.08
CA VAL A 305 14.38 -3.06 -12.80
C VAL A 305 14.39 -3.40 -14.28
N LEU A 306 14.47 -4.69 -14.60
CA LEU A 306 14.51 -5.19 -15.98
C LEU A 306 13.16 -5.10 -16.68
N ALA A 307 12.11 -4.80 -15.93
CA ALA A 307 10.75 -4.76 -16.40
C ALA A 307 10.56 -3.88 -17.65
N ASP A 308 10.99 -2.63 -17.55
CA ASP A 308 10.78 -1.64 -18.59
C ASP A 308 11.61 -1.98 -19.84
N LEU A 309 12.79 -2.59 -19.68
CA LEU A 309 13.61 -3.09 -20.77
C LEU A 309 12.92 -4.25 -21.50
N LEU A 310 12.41 -5.23 -20.75
CA LEU A 310 11.74 -6.41 -21.32
C LEU A 310 10.43 -6.05 -22.03
N ASP A 311 9.69 -5.02 -21.59
CA ASP A 311 8.45 -4.59 -22.26
C ASP A 311 8.68 -3.89 -23.60
N GLN A 312 9.91 -3.40 -23.81
CA GLN A 312 10.36 -2.79 -25.07
C GLN A 312 10.84 -3.83 -26.09
N LEU A 313 10.93 -5.11 -25.71
CA LEU A 313 11.30 -6.21 -26.59
C LEU A 313 10.06 -7.02 -27.02
N PRO A 314 10.04 -7.63 -28.21
CA PRO A 314 8.94 -8.50 -28.65
C PRO A 314 8.80 -9.68 -27.68
N PRO A 315 7.58 -10.06 -27.25
CA PRO A 315 6.27 -9.71 -27.83
C PRO A 315 5.61 -8.45 -27.24
N TYR A 316 6.37 -7.57 -26.57
CA TYR A 316 5.91 -6.29 -26.01
C TYR A 316 4.80 -6.42 -24.97
N ASN A 317 4.78 -7.54 -24.24
CA ASN A 317 3.77 -7.89 -23.25
C ASN A 317 4.36 -8.24 -21.88
N ALA A 318 5.65 -7.93 -21.66
CA ALA A 318 6.37 -8.35 -20.46
C ALA A 318 5.71 -7.82 -19.17
N VAL A 319 5.20 -6.58 -19.21
CA VAL A 319 4.51 -5.95 -18.07
C VAL A 319 3.09 -6.50 -17.88
N ALA A 320 2.35 -6.75 -18.97
CA ALA A 320 1.00 -7.33 -18.90
C ALA A 320 1.00 -8.75 -18.28
N LEU A 321 2.14 -9.45 -18.38
CA LEU A 321 2.34 -10.77 -17.79
C LEU A 321 2.66 -10.72 -16.28
N TRP A 322 2.95 -9.55 -15.69
CA TRP A 322 3.15 -9.42 -14.25
C TRP A 322 1.82 -9.17 -13.54
N LYS A 323 1.43 -10.16 -12.74
CA LYS A 323 0.25 -10.06 -11.89
C LYS A 323 0.64 -9.37 -10.58
N TYR A 324 -0.21 -8.45 -10.13
CA TYR A 324 -0.11 -7.84 -8.81
C TYR A 324 0.02 -8.91 -7.71
N PRO A 325 0.78 -8.64 -6.64
CA PRO A 325 0.93 -9.56 -5.51
C PRO A 325 -0.42 -10.01 -4.96
N THR A 326 -0.55 -11.28 -4.60
CA THR A 326 -1.77 -11.84 -4.01
C THR A 326 -1.43 -12.88 -2.95
N PHE A 327 -2.33 -13.14 -2.01
CA PHE A 327 -2.13 -14.18 -1.00
C PHE A 327 -2.39 -15.61 -1.53
N THR A 328 -1.82 -16.61 -0.86
CA THR A 328 -2.11 -18.03 -1.11
C THR A 328 -3.54 -18.40 -0.70
N VAL A 329 -4.07 -17.74 0.34
CA VAL A 329 -5.39 -18.03 0.91
C VAL A 329 -6.49 -17.46 0.00
N PRO A 330 -7.52 -18.26 -0.37
CA PRO A 330 -8.49 -17.88 -1.41
C PRO A 330 -9.35 -16.66 -1.07
N ASP A 331 -9.69 -16.47 0.20
CA ASP A 331 -10.43 -15.34 0.73
C ASP A 331 -9.68 -14.00 0.58
N LEU A 332 -8.43 -13.93 1.02
CA LEU A 332 -7.56 -12.77 0.88
C LEU A 332 -7.21 -12.51 -0.59
N ARG A 333 -7.07 -13.58 -1.38
CA ARG A 333 -6.87 -13.46 -2.83
C ARG A 333 -8.08 -12.85 -3.53
N LEU A 334 -9.30 -13.23 -3.13
CA LEU A 334 -10.54 -12.64 -3.63
C LEU A 334 -10.64 -11.18 -3.20
N LEU A 335 -10.34 -10.87 -1.94
CA LEU A 335 -10.36 -9.51 -1.40
C LEU A 335 -9.38 -8.60 -2.14
N VAL A 336 -8.12 -9.02 -2.30
CA VAL A 336 -7.13 -8.29 -3.09
C VAL A 336 -7.58 -8.15 -4.54
N TYR A 337 -8.16 -9.20 -5.15
CA TYR A 337 -8.68 -9.12 -6.52
C TYR A 337 -9.80 -8.08 -6.65
N ILE A 338 -10.74 -8.03 -5.71
CA ILE A 338 -11.85 -7.05 -5.68
C ILE A 338 -11.30 -5.64 -5.48
N MET A 339 -10.47 -5.42 -4.46
CA MET A 339 -9.89 -4.11 -4.15
C MET A 339 -9.02 -3.58 -5.29
N THR A 340 -8.26 -4.46 -5.95
CA THR A 340 -7.40 -4.08 -7.07
C THR A 340 -8.12 -4.15 -8.43
N ARG A 341 -9.41 -4.50 -8.49
CA ARG A 341 -10.15 -4.68 -9.76
C ARG A 341 -10.18 -3.41 -10.61
N SER A 342 -10.48 -2.27 -9.98
CA SER A 342 -10.50 -0.98 -10.68
C SER A 342 -9.10 -0.55 -11.12
N PHE A 343 -8.09 -0.77 -10.27
CA PHE A 343 -6.70 -0.44 -10.59
C PHE A 343 -6.15 -1.32 -11.73
N ARG A 344 -6.45 -2.63 -11.70
CA ARG A 344 -6.10 -3.59 -12.76
C ARG A 344 -6.77 -3.23 -14.08
N LYS A 345 -8.04 -2.81 -14.06
CA LYS A 345 -8.73 -2.40 -15.29
C LYS A 345 -8.09 -1.16 -15.92
N ASN A 346 -7.87 -0.12 -15.11
CA ASN A 346 -7.24 1.12 -15.57
C ASN A 346 -5.78 0.90 -16.01
N SER A 347 -5.05 0.06 -15.28
CA SER A 347 -3.69 -0.36 -15.63
C SER A 347 -3.67 -1.15 -16.94
N ALA A 348 -4.56 -2.12 -17.12
CA ALA A 348 -4.65 -2.93 -18.34
C ALA A 348 -4.95 -2.07 -19.57
N GLU A 349 -5.88 -1.13 -19.48
CA GLU A 349 -6.19 -0.18 -20.58
C GLU A 349 -4.98 0.71 -20.93
N THR A 350 -4.23 1.13 -19.91
CA THR A 350 -2.95 1.82 -20.12
C THR A 350 -1.96 0.88 -20.83
N PHE A 351 -1.80 -0.38 -20.38
CA PHE A 351 -0.86 -1.37 -20.93
C PHE A 351 -1.19 -1.89 -22.33
N SER A 352 -2.46 -1.94 -22.72
CA SER A 352 -2.92 -2.43 -24.03
C SER A 352 -2.86 -1.39 -25.16
N SER A 353 -2.72 -0.10 -24.84
CA SER A 353 -2.74 0.99 -25.82
C SER A 353 -1.31 1.50 -26.11
N GLY A 354 -0.63 0.90 -27.08
CA GLY A 354 0.61 1.46 -27.59
C GLY A 354 1.35 0.53 -28.55
N SER A 355 1.30 0.86 -29.85
CA SER A 355 2.25 0.36 -30.83
C SER A 355 3.59 1.09 -30.69
N TRP A 356 4.70 0.40 -30.96
CA TRP A 356 5.98 1.07 -31.23
C TRP A 356 5.78 2.14 -32.32
N PRO A 357 6.34 3.36 -32.22
CA PRO A 357 7.34 3.86 -31.25
C PRO A 357 6.76 4.59 -30.01
N ASN A 358 5.44 4.72 -29.86
CA ASN A 358 4.80 5.52 -28.80
C ASN A 358 5.00 4.96 -27.36
N LYS A 359 5.60 3.77 -27.21
CA LYS A 359 5.96 3.19 -25.90
C LYS A 359 7.19 3.83 -25.25
N LEU A 360 8.01 4.59 -25.99
CA LEU A 360 9.24 5.22 -25.47
C LEU A 360 8.97 6.41 -24.55
N GLN A 361 7.85 7.13 -24.74
CA GLN A 361 7.44 8.28 -23.90
C GLN A 361 6.66 7.88 -22.64
N ARG A 362 6.67 6.60 -22.28
CA ARG A 362 5.80 6.05 -21.25
C ARG A 362 6.40 6.26 -19.87
N GLN A 363 5.56 6.60 -18.88
CA GLN A 363 5.99 6.56 -17.47
C GLN A 363 6.47 5.14 -17.10
N PRO A 364 7.63 5.01 -16.43
CA PRO A 364 8.18 3.72 -16.00
C PRO A 364 7.19 2.94 -15.14
N SER A 365 7.28 1.61 -15.16
CA SER A 365 6.42 0.74 -14.34
C SER A 365 6.49 1.16 -12.87
N GLN A 366 5.35 1.54 -12.30
CA GLN A 366 5.34 2.39 -11.10
C GLN A 366 5.82 1.70 -9.81
N THR A 367 6.01 0.38 -9.77
CA THR A 367 6.42 -0.30 -8.52
C THR A 367 7.02 -1.69 -8.74
N ALA A 368 8.27 -1.90 -8.29
CA ALA A 368 8.82 -3.24 -8.05
C ALA A 368 8.70 -3.56 -6.55
N MET A 369 8.25 -4.76 -6.18
CA MET A 369 8.25 -5.18 -4.77
C MET A 369 8.94 -6.52 -4.65
N ASP A 370 9.89 -6.62 -3.73
CA ASP A 370 10.38 -7.91 -3.25
C ASP A 370 9.76 -8.21 -1.88
N GLY A 371 10.27 -9.26 -1.22
CA GLY A 371 9.88 -9.53 0.14
C GLY A 371 10.11 -8.26 0.97
N ALA A 372 11.36 -7.82 1.12
CA ALA A 372 11.90 -6.82 2.05
C ALA A 372 11.51 -5.36 1.77
N SER A 373 11.42 -5.01 0.50
CA SER A 373 11.59 -3.67 -0.02
C SER A 373 10.69 -3.44 -1.22
N GLU A 374 10.38 -2.18 -1.46
CA GLU A 374 9.60 -1.70 -2.59
C GLU A 374 10.41 -0.64 -3.32
N ALA A 375 10.48 -0.71 -4.64
CA ALA A 375 11.19 0.24 -5.48
C ALA A 375 10.19 0.98 -6.37
N THR A 376 10.01 2.28 -6.12
CA THR A 376 9.08 3.14 -6.85
C THR A 376 9.85 4.02 -7.82
N ALA A 377 9.42 4.06 -9.08
CA ALA A 377 9.98 4.99 -10.06
C ALA A 377 9.46 6.41 -9.79
N VAL A 378 10.33 7.41 -9.80
CA VAL A 378 9.94 8.81 -9.56
C VAL A 378 9.39 9.40 -10.87
N PRO A 379 8.18 9.99 -10.88
CA PRO A 379 7.69 10.68 -12.06
C PRO A 379 8.52 11.93 -12.32
N VAL A 380 8.97 12.11 -13.57
CA VAL A 380 9.69 13.31 -14.03
C VAL A 380 8.79 14.53 -13.81
N ALA A 381 9.17 15.42 -12.89
CA ALA A 381 8.59 16.74 -12.79
C ALA A 381 9.23 17.60 -13.89
N GLU A 382 8.41 18.22 -14.75
CA GLU A 382 8.87 19.24 -15.69
C GLU A 382 9.67 20.31 -14.94
N SER A 383 10.93 20.48 -15.31
CA SER A 383 11.79 21.53 -14.80
C SER A 383 11.22 22.89 -15.20
N THR A 384 10.79 23.67 -14.22
CA THR A 384 10.49 25.09 -14.41
C THR A 384 11.82 25.80 -14.68
N PRO A 385 11.98 26.56 -15.77
CA PRO A 385 13.27 27.18 -16.08
C PRO A 385 13.56 28.29 -15.07
N VAL A 386 14.69 28.14 -14.37
CA VAL A 386 15.30 29.19 -13.55
C VAL A 386 15.96 30.19 -14.50
N MET A 387 15.36 31.37 -14.66
CA MET A 387 16.05 32.50 -15.27
C MET A 387 17.09 33.07 -14.29
N GLY A 388 18.32 33.21 -14.77
CA GLY A 388 19.41 33.90 -14.08
C GLY A 388 19.24 35.43 -14.02
N PRO A 389 20.15 36.13 -13.34
CA PRO A 389 19.96 37.52 -12.94
C PRO A 389 20.48 38.48 -14.02
N GLU A 390 19.64 39.39 -14.51
CA GLU A 390 20.10 40.59 -15.22
C GLU A 390 19.44 41.85 -14.67
N SER A 391 20.32 42.77 -14.31
CA SER A 391 20.10 44.17 -13.96
C SER A 391 19.53 44.96 -15.14
N THR A 392 18.55 45.85 -14.92
CA THR A 392 18.69 47.32 -15.07
C THR A 392 17.36 48.08 -14.99
N SER A 393 17.44 49.23 -14.31
CA SER A 393 16.70 50.50 -14.50
C SER A 393 15.17 50.54 -14.41
N ALA A 394 14.70 51.21 -13.35
CA ALA A 394 13.44 51.96 -13.35
C ALA A 394 13.48 53.12 -14.37
N PRO A 395 12.30 53.63 -14.79
CA PRO A 395 11.90 54.91 -14.22
C PRO A 395 10.39 55.00 -13.89
N ALA A 396 10.08 55.75 -12.82
CA ALA A 396 8.77 56.36 -12.54
C ALA A 396 8.58 57.62 -13.42
N PRO A 397 7.52 58.46 -13.32
CA PRO A 397 6.33 58.45 -12.43
C PRO A 397 5.00 58.83 -13.15
N LEU A 398 3.87 58.84 -12.43
CA LEU A 398 2.95 60.01 -12.39
C LEU A 398 1.71 59.74 -11.52
N ASP A 399 1.49 60.72 -10.65
CA ASP A 399 0.50 60.84 -9.59
C ASP A 399 -0.72 61.63 -10.12
N LYS A 400 -1.96 61.15 -9.89
CA LYS A 400 -3.19 61.97 -9.88
C LYS A 400 -4.33 61.28 -9.10
N GLY A 401 -4.65 61.85 -7.94
CA GLY A 401 -5.97 62.42 -7.68
C GLY A 401 -7.09 61.51 -7.19
N GLU A 402 -7.42 61.68 -5.90
CA GLU A 402 -8.62 61.20 -5.22
C GLU A 402 -9.93 61.60 -5.90
N GLN A 403 -10.91 60.68 -5.94
CA GLN A 403 -12.32 61.02 -5.74
C GLN A 403 -13.11 59.81 -5.20
N SER A 404 -13.81 60.07 -4.10
CA SER A 404 -14.58 59.15 -3.26
C SER A 404 -15.93 58.77 -3.88
N SER A 405 -16.29 57.47 -3.88
CA SER A 405 -17.68 57.04 -3.60
C SER A 405 -17.81 55.53 -3.34
N ARG A 406 -18.24 55.21 -2.11
CA ARG A 406 -18.97 54.00 -1.63
C ARG A 406 -19.31 52.91 -2.68
N ALA A 407 -18.71 51.73 -2.52
CA ALA A 407 -19.37 50.44 -2.72
C ALA A 407 -18.67 49.33 -1.93
N ALA A 408 -19.47 48.53 -1.23
CA ALA A 408 -19.16 47.43 -0.31
C ALA A 408 -17.82 46.69 -0.50
N LYS A 409 -16.95 46.81 0.50
CA LYS A 409 -15.78 45.95 0.73
C LYS A 409 -16.27 44.56 1.16
N ARG A 410 -16.64 43.71 0.18
CA ARG A 410 -16.85 42.29 0.41
C ARG A 410 -15.48 41.66 0.62
N SER A 411 -15.08 41.54 1.88
CA SER A 411 -13.93 40.74 2.30
C SER A 411 -14.15 39.32 1.80
N SER A 412 -13.45 38.95 0.72
CA SER A 412 -13.29 37.58 0.26
C SER A 412 -12.45 36.86 1.32
N PHE A 413 -13.12 36.40 2.38
CA PHE A 413 -12.48 35.63 3.42
C PHE A 413 -12.03 34.29 2.83
N ASN A 414 -10.71 34.06 2.90
CA ASN A 414 -10.02 32.93 2.32
C ASN A 414 -10.45 31.64 3.04
N LYS A 415 -11.28 30.82 2.38
CA LYS A 415 -11.86 29.57 2.94
C LYS A 415 -10.84 28.43 3.09
N HIS A 416 -9.54 28.70 2.89
CA HIS A 416 -8.47 27.70 2.85
C HIS A 416 -7.39 27.86 3.93
N SER A 417 -7.51 28.80 4.87
CA SER A 417 -6.45 29.04 5.87
C SER A 417 -6.74 28.52 7.28
N VAL A 418 -7.76 27.70 7.48
CA VAL A 418 -7.92 26.93 8.72
C VAL A 418 -8.37 25.54 8.30
N GLY A 419 -7.46 24.58 8.45
CA GLY A 419 -7.70 23.22 8.00
C GLY A 419 -8.88 22.62 8.74
N ILE A 420 -9.70 21.88 7.99
CA ILE A 420 -10.65 20.86 8.47
C ILE A 420 -9.87 19.67 9.09
N GLY A 421 -8.73 19.95 9.73
CA GLY A 421 -7.91 19.08 10.57
C GLY A 421 -7.96 19.49 12.04
N GLY A 422 -8.80 20.47 12.41
CA GLY A 422 -9.06 20.89 13.79
C GLY A 422 -10.40 20.42 14.37
N LEU A 423 -11.26 19.80 13.56
CA LEU A 423 -12.50 19.13 13.97
C LEU A 423 -12.42 17.70 13.44
N GLY A 424 -11.94 16.79 14.26
CA GLY A 424 -11.76 15.36 13.97
C GLY A 424 -13.09 14.63 13.84
N VAL A 425 -13.88 14.98 12.83
CA VAL A 425 -14.99 14.13 12.39
C VAL A 425 -14.36 12.91 11.73
N GLY A 426 -14.12 11.87 12.54
CA GLY A 426 -13.56 10.59 12.09
C GLY A 426 -14.24 10.13 10.81
N LYS A 427 -13.43 9.97 9.75
CA LYS A 427 -13.91 9.57 8.41
C LYS A 427 -14.29 8.09 8.31
N ASP A 428 -14.17 7.33 9.40
CA ASP A 428 -14.37 5.89 9.43
C ASP A 428 -15.36 5.47 10.54
N PRO A 429 -16.14 4.39 10.35
CA PRO A 429 -17.13 3.92 11.30
C PRO A 429 -16.47 3.32 12.54
N GLN A 430 -16.09 4.18 13.50
CA GLN A 430 -15.55 3.83 14.83
C GLN A 430 -16.39 2.75 15.54
N HIS A 431 -17.69 2.78 15.29
CA HIS A 431 -18.70 1.87 15.83
C HIS A 431 -18.46 0.38 15.50
N ALA A 432 -18.12 0.04 14.25
CA ALA A 432 -18.09 -1.35 13.81
C ALA A 432 -16.92 -2.14 14.42
N VAL A 433 -15.76 -1.49 14.56
CA VAL A 433 -14.55 -2.10 15.13
C VAL A 433 -14.75 -2.39 16.62
N VAL A 434 -15.33 -1.44 17.35
CA VAL A 434 -15.56 -1.59 18.79
C VAL A 434 -16.57 -2.69 19.08
N PHE A 435 -17.68 -2.75 18.33
CA PHE A 435 -18.65 -3.85 18.44
C PHE A 435 -18.02 -5.22 18.13
N ALA A 436 -17.20 -5.33 17.08
CA ALA A 436 -16.54 -6.59 16.74
C ALA A 436 -15.60 -7.08 17.87
N ILE A 437 -14.86 -6.16 18.51
CA ILE A 437 -13.98 -6.47 19.64
C ILE A 437 -14.79 -6.98 20.84
N PHE A 438 -15.84 -6.26 21.24
CA PHE A 438 -16.67 -6.65 22.39
C PHE A 438 -17.45 -7.94 22.14
N SER A 439 -18.01 -8.13 20.93
CA SER A 439 -18.69 -9.37 20.55
C SER A 439 -17.72 -10.57 20.50
N PHE A 440 -16.48 -10.38 20.07
CA PHE A 440 -15.46 -11.44 20.12
C PHE A 440 -15.17 -11.88 21.56
N PHE A 441 -14.91 -10.93 22.47
CA PHE A 441 -14.65 -11.26 23.88
C PHE A 441 -15.89 -11.82 24.60
N GLY A 442 -17.09 -11.39 24.22
CA GLY A 442 -18.35 -11.95 24.73
C GLY A 442 -18.57 -13.41 24.31
N VAL A 443 -18.24 -13.77 23.07
CA VAL A 443 -18.32 -15.17 22.61
C VAL A 443 -17.19 -16.02 23.19
N TRP A 444 -15.98 -15.44 23.34
CA TRP A 444 -14.85 -16.14 23.97
C TRP A 444 -15.14 -16.46 25.45
N HIS A 445 -15.75 -15.52 26.18
CA HIS A 445 -16.15 -15.71 27.58
C HIS A 445 -17.61 -15.28 27.78
N TYR A 446 -18.54 -16.25 27.77
CA TYR A 446 -19.97 -15.98 27.96
C TYR A 446 -20.28 -15.25 29.26
N ASN A 447 -19.52 -15.50 30.34
CA ASN A 447 -19.69 -14.80 31.62
C ASN A 447 -19.40 -13.29 31.53
N LEU A 448 -18.61 -12.86 30.55
CA LEU A 448 -18.31 -11.44 30.31
C LEU A 448 -19.24 -10.81 29.26
N ALA A 449 -19.93 -11.62 28.45
CA ALA A 449 -20.78 -11.12 27.36
C ALA A 449 -21.85 -10.13 27.84
N ASN A 450 -22.46 -10.39 29.00
CA ASN A 450 -23.52 -9.55 29.56
C ASN A 450 -23.02 -8.18 30.05
N TYR A 451 -21.76 -8.10 30.47
CA TYR A 451 -21.11 -6.86 30.90
C TYR A 451 -20.48 -6.09 29.73
N LEU A 452 -20.04 -6.80 28.69
CA LEU A 452 -19.40 -6.18 27.53
C LEU A 452 -20.40 -5.61 26.52
N THR A 453 -21.58 -6.21 26.40
CA THR A 453 -22.62 -5.77 25.44
C THR A 453 -23.11 -4.34 25.72
N PRO A 454 -23.49 -3.96 26.97
CA PRO A 454 -23.92 -2.59 27.28
C PRO A 454 -22.82 -1.54 27.04
N ILE A 455 -21.56 -1.91 27.24
CA ILE A 455 -20.40 -1.04 26.97
C ILE A 455 -20.23 -0.82 25.46
N ALA A 456 -20.43 -1.87 24.65
CA ALA A 456 -20.43 -1.74 23.20
C ALA A 456 -21.56 -0.80 22.71
N GLU A 457 -22.77 -0.95 23.26
CA GLU A 457 -23.92 -0.09 22.95
C GLU A 457 -23.70 1.40 23.27
N LEU A 458 -22.78 1.73 24.18
CA LEU A 458 -22.38 3.12 24.43
C LEU A 458 -21.79 3.79 23.18
N TYR A 459 -21.07 3.03 22.35
CA TYR A 459 -20.45 3.53 21.11
C TYR A 459 -21.46 3.91 20.03
N GLU A 460 -22.68 3.36 20.06
CA GLU A 460 -23.79 3.79 19.20
C GLU A 460 -24.12 5.27 19.40
N SER A 461 -24.06 5.73 20.67
CA SER A 461 -24.38 7.11 21.03
C SER A 461 -23.33 8.09 20.49
N PHE A 462 -22.06 7.71 20.51
CA PHE A 462 -20.97 8.50 19.91
C PHE A 462 -21.14 8.63 18.39
N ALA A 463 -21.52 7.54 17.71
CA ALA A 463 -21.71 7.55 16.26
C ALA A 463 -22.90 8.43 15.81
N LEU A 464 -24.00 8.42 16.57
CA LEU A 464 -25.16 9.29 16.31
C LEU A 464 -24.84 10.78 16.49
N ILE A 465 -24.03 11.13 17.51
CA ILE A 465 -23.57 12.50 17.73
C ILE A 465 -22.61 12.95 16.62
N ALA A 466 -21.66 12.09 16.23
CA ALA A 466 -20.74 12.38 15.12
C ALA A 466 -21.49 12.62 13.80
N LEU A 467 -22.54 11.84 13.52
CA LEU A 467 -23.42 12.07 12.37
C LEU A 467 -24.09 13.44 12.43
N PHE A 468 -24.58 13.87 13.59
CA PHE A 468 -25.18 15.19 13.76
C PHE A 468 -24.17 16.32 13.54
N PHE A 469 -22.95 16.21 14.09
CA PHE A 469 -21.89 17.19 13.87
C PHE A 469 -21.47 17.26 12.40
N LEU A 470 -21.40 16.13 11.71
CA LEU A 470 -21.17 16.12 10.26
C LEU A 470 -22.23 16.92 9.51
N LEU A 471 -23.51 16.80 9.87
CA LEU A 471 -24.59 17.58 9.25
C LEU A 471 -24.47 19.08 9.55
N VAL A 472 -24.08 19.46 10.76
CA VAL A 472 -23.86 20.87 11.13
C VAL A 472 -22.66 21.44 10.37
N ALA A 473 -21.55 20.71 10.30
CA ALA A 473 -20.33 21.12 9.59
C ALA A 473 -20.53 21.27 8.07
N CYS A 474 -21.49 20.55 7.48
CA CYS A 474 -21.84 20.74 6.07
C CYS A 474 -22.56 22.07 5.79
N VAL A 475 -23.14 22.70 6.81
CA VAL A 475 -24.05 23.84 6.67
C VAL A 475 -23.45 25.12 7.26
N ALA A 476 -22.79 25.04 8.40
CA ALA A 476 -22.34 26.17 9.20
C ALA A 476 -20.82 26.11 9.46
N PRO A 477 -20.16 27.25 9.74
CA PRO A 477 -18.73 27.30 10.01
C PRO A 477 -18.31 26.48 11.24
N GLU A 478 -17.01 26.21 11.33
CA GLU A 478 -16.42 25.29 12.33
C GLU A 478 -16.55 25.77 13.79
N SER A 479 -16.51 27.08 14.03
CA SER A 479 -16.65 27.65 15.37
C SER A 479 -18.09 27.62 15.86
N PHE A 480 -18.31 27.12 17.07
CA PHE A 480 -19.64 27.06 17.71
C PHE A 480 -20.35 28.43 17.79
N GLU A 481 -19.60 29.50 18.06
CA GLU A 481 -20.13 30.87 18.08
C GLU A 481 -20.60 31.31 16.69
N GLY A 482 -19.80 31.06 15.66
CA GLY A 482 -20.17 31.29 14.26
C GLY A 482 -21.35 30.42 13.79
N GLN A 483 -21.58 29.24 14.39
CA GLN A 483 -22.76 28.42 14.10
C GLN A 483 -24.05 29.09 14.61
N LEU A 484 -24.02 29.65 15.82
CA LEU A 484 -25.18 30.36 16.39
C LEU A 484 -25.54 31.59 15.56
N GLU A 485 -24.56 32.37 15.13
CA GLU A 485 -24.74 33.53 14.24
C GLU A 485 -25.26 33.13 12.86
N TYR A 486 -24.71 32.05 12.29
CA TYR A 486 -25.16 31.50 11.01
C TYR A 486 -26.64 31.04 11.06
N PHE A 487 -27.06 30.36 12.11
CA PHE A 487 -28.44 29.88 12.26
C PHE A 487 -29.42 30.98 12.70
N ALA A 488 -28.94 32.09 13.26
CA ALA A 488 -29.73 33.31 13.46
C ALA A 488 -30.07 33.98 12.12
N THR A 489 -29.10 34.03 11.20
CA THR A 489 -29.24 34.71 9.90
C THR A 489 -29.86 33.84 8.81
N ASN A 490 -29.67 32.53 8.87
CA ASN A 490 -30.18 31.56 7.89
C ASN A 490 -31.12 30.54 8.54
N PRO A 491 -32.41 30.87 8.73
CA PRO A 491 -33.34 29.97 9.40
C PRO A 491 -33.70 28.72 8.58
N GLY A 492 -33.33 28.60 7.30
CA GLY A 492 -33.69 27.47 6.45
C GLY A 492 -35.13 27.56 5.92
N THR A 493 -35.88 26.45 5.93
CA THR A 493 -37.20 26.33 5.26
C THR A 493 -38.39 26.97 6.00
N ALA A 494 -38.21 27.56 7.20
CA ALA A 494 -39.28 28.34 7.84
C ALA A 494 -38.86 29.78 8.09
N LYS A 495 -39.83 30.70 8.13
CA LYS A 495 -39.68 32.12 8.49
C LYS A 495 -40.08 32.40 9.97
N PRO A 496 -39.34 31.97 11.00
CA PRO A 496 -39.51 32.50 12.35
C PRO A 496 -38.60 33.73 12.57
N SER A 497 -38.81 34.46 13.67
CA SER A 497 -37.87 35.50 14.12
C SER A 497 -36.48 34.93 14.42
N ASN A 498 -35.42 35.75 14.35
CA ASN A 498 -34.03 35.33 14.58
C ASN A 498 -33.86 34.57 15.91
N ALA A 499 -34.50 35.07 16.98
CA ALA A 499 -34.49 34.44 18.31
C ALA A 499 -35.15 33.04 18.32
N ALA A 500 -36.23 32.85 17.55
CA ALA A 500 -36.92 31.57 17.46
C ALA A 500 -36.14 30.53 16.65
N SER A 501 -35.36 30.95 15.64
CA SER A 501 -34.44 30.07 14.89
C SER A 501 -33.31 29.55 15.78
N VAL A 502 -32.67 30.46 16.53
CA VAL A 502 -31.58 30.09 17.47
C VAL A 502 -32.09 29.19 18.59
N ASN A 503 -33.25 29.50 19.17
CA ASN A 503 -33.86 28.66 20.21
C ASN A 503 -34.23 27.26 19.70
N TRP A 504 -34.70 27.16 18.44
CA TRP A 504 -34.96 25.86 17.81
C TRP A 504 -33.68 25.05 17.62
N PHE A 505 -32.58 25.68 17.18
CA PHE A 505 -31.30 25.01 17.03
C PHE A 505 -30.76 24.55 18.38
N ARG A 506 -30.79 25.40 19.41
CA ARG A 506 -30.43 25.04 20.79
C ARG A 506 -31.21 23.83 21.30
N LYS A 507 -32.54 23.82 21.11
CA LYS A 507 -33.39 22.70 21.49
C LYS A 507 -33.03 21.41 20.73
N THR A 508 -32.75 21.52 19.43
CA THR A 508 -32.35 20.38 18.59
C THR A 508 -30.99 19.82 19.01
N TRP A 509 -30.01 20.69 19.29
CA TRP A 509 -28.69 20.32 19.81
C TRP A 509 -28.80 19.54 21.13
N ILE A 510 -29.56 20.06 22.09
CA ILE A 510 -29.80 19.39 23.38
C ILE A 510 -30.51 18.05 23.18
N THR A 511 -31.51 17.99 22.29
CA THR A 511 -32.27 16.75 21.98
C THR A 511 -31.38 15.63 21.41
N VAL A 512 -30.33 15.98 20.68
CA VAL A 512 -29.38 15.01 20.14
C VAL A 512 -28.32 14.63 21.19
N ILE A 513 -27.70 15.62 21.85
CA ILE A 513 -26.59 15.39 22.79
C ILE A 513 -27.03 14.64 24.06
N GLN A 514 -28.31 14.74 24.47
CA GLN A 514 -28.85 14.03 25.63
C GLN A 514 -28.67 12.50 25.59
N ILE A 515 -28.50 11.91 24.39
CA ILE A 515 -28.36 10.45 24.23
C ILE A 515 -27.15 9.90 24.97
N LEU A 516 -26.05 10.64 25.05
CA LEU A 516 -24.81 10.15 25.65
C LEU A 516 -24.86 10.07 27.18
N PRO A 517 -25.19 11.14 27.94
CA PRO A 517 -25.31 11.04 29.39
C PRO A 517 -26.43 10.08 29.81
N THR A 518 -27.54 10.02 29.06
CA THR A 518 -28.61 9.07 29.38
C THR A 518 -28.19 7.62 29.10
N ARG A 519 -27.40 7.37 28.05
CA ARG A 519 -26.82 6.05 27.78
C ARG A 519 -25.88 5.61 28.89
N VAL A 520 -24.97 6.48 29.35
CA VAL A 520 -24.06 6.18 30.47
C VAL A 520 -24.83 5.75 31.71
N VAL A 521 -25.89 6.49 32.07
CA VAL A 521 -26.74 6.13 33.22
C VAL A 521 -27.42 4.77 33.01
N THR A 522 -27.97 4.51 31.83
CA THR A 522 -28.62 3.21 31.55
C THR A 522 -27.63 2.05 31.54
N VAL A 523 -26.40 2.25 31.05
CA VAL A 523 -25.34 1.22 31.07
C VAL A 523 -24.96 0.91 32.52
N ILE A 524 -24.69 1.91 33.35
CA ILE A 524 -24.40 1.70 34.78
C ILE A 524 -25.56 0.97 35.47
N ALA A 525 -26.81 1.33 35.15
CA ALA A 525 -27.98 0.63 35.68
C ALA A 525 -28.02 -0.85 35.23
N THR A 526 -27.71 -1.15 33.97
CA THR A 526 -27.61 -2.53 33.46
C THR A 526 -26.53 -3.32 34.21
N GLU A 527 -25.34 -2.76 34.40
CA GLU A 527 -24.23 -3.40 35.13
C GLU A 527 -24.61 -3.71 36.60
N ILE A 528 -25.33 -2.78 37.26
CA ILE A 528 -25.81 -2.99 38.63
C ILE A 528 -26.85 -4.11 38.68
N VAL A 529 -27.81 -4.14 37.76
CA VAL A 529 -28.84 -5.20 37.73
C VAL A 529 -28.19 -6.56 37.46
N GLU A 530 -27.21 -6.61 36.54
CA GLU A 530 -26.44 -7.81 36.21
C GLU A 530 -25.64 -8.34 37.41
N ALA A 531 -25.04 -7.44 38.20
CA ALA A 531 -24.24 -7.82 39.36
C ALA A 531 -25.09 -8.20 40.59
N THR A 532 -26.34 -7.73 40.69
CA THR A 532 -27.16 -7.86 41.91
C THR A 532 -28.30 -8.87 41.80
N GLN A 533 -28.76 -9.19 40.59
CA GLN A 533 -29.94 -10.05 40.39
C GLN A 533 -29.59 -11.32 39.61
N CYS A 534 -30.15 -12.45 40.03
CA CYS A 534 -29.97 -13.71 39.33
C CYS A 534 -30.76 -13.75 38.02
N HIS A 535 -30.12 -14.25 36.96
CA HIS A 535 -30.77 -14.51 35.68
C HIS A 535 -32.00 -15.42 35.82
N GLY A 536 -33.04 -15.13 35.06
CA GLY A 536 -34.29 -15.91 35.04
C GLY A 536 -35.30 -15.54 36.13
N THR A 537 -34.96 -14.66 37.07
CA THR A 537 -35.94 -14.11 38.02
C THR A 537 -36.86 -13.09 37.35
N THR A 538 -38.12 -13.01 37.79
CA THR A 538 -39.10 -12.05 37.27
C THR A 538 -38.70 -10.60 37.54
N SER A 539 -37.94 -10.35 38.61
CA SER A 539 -37.36 -9.03 38.91
C SER A 539 -36.31 -8.63 37.87
N TYR A 540 -35.38 -9.53 37.54
CA TYR A 540 -34.33 -9.29 36.54
C TYR A 540 -34.93 -9.00 35.16
N GLN A 541 -35.91 -9.80 34.74
CA GLN A 541 -36.61 -9.62 33.46
C GLN A 541 -37.36 -8.28 33.41
N ARG A 542 -38.03 -7.87 34.49
CA ARG A 542 -38.71 -6.56 34.57
C ARG A 542 -37.72 -5.40 34.50
N ALA A 543 -36.63 -5.45 35.27
CA ALA A 543 -35.62 -4.41 35.28
C ALA A 543 -34.97 -4.22 33.90
N MET A 544 -34.52 -5.31 33.27
CA MET A 544 -33.92 -5.26 31.94
C MET A 544 -34.91 -4.81 30.86
N THR A 545 -36.19 -5.19 30.96
CA THR A 545 -37.24 -4.73 30.03
C THR A 545 -37.50 -3.22 30.16
N ILE A 546 -37.53 -2.68 31.39
CA ILE A 546 -37.71 -1.24 31.60
C ILE A 546 -36.52 -0.46 31.03
N ILE A 547 -35.29 -0.88 31.33
CA ILE A 547 -34.07 -0.23 30.82
C ILE A 547 -34.07 -0.23 29.29
N SER A 548 -34.42 -1.37 28.67
CA SER A 548 -34.56 -1.52 27.23
C SER A 548 -35.53 -0.52 26.58
N ILE A 549 -36.70 -0.34 27.18
CA ILE A 549 -37.73 0.57 26.67
C ILE A 549 -37.23 2.01 26.77
N VAL A 550 -36.64 2.38 27.90
CA VAL A 550 -36.05 3.70 28.11
C VAL A 550 -34.97 3.99 27.07
N GLN A 551 -34.04 3.05 26.86
CA GLN A 551 -33.00 3.15 25.84
C GLN A 551 -33.57 3.34 24.43
N GLY A 552 -34.59 2.57 24.06
CA GLY A 552 -35.26 2.69 22.76
C GLY A 552 -35.92 4.06 22.54
N LEU A 553 -36.62 4.58 23.56
CA LEU A 553 -37.26 5.90 23.50
C LEU A 553 -36.23 7.05 23.38
N LEU A 554 -35.10 6.93 24.08
CA LEU A 554 -34.01 7.91 24.03
C LEU A 554 -33.33 7.92 22.66
N THR A 555 -33.02 6.75 22.08
CA THR A 555 -32.48 6.63 20.72
C THR A 555 -33.45 7.20 19.69
N ALA A 556 -34.74 6.87 19.79
CA ALA A 556 -35.77 7.38 18.89
C ALA A 556 -35.85 8.92 18.94
N THR A 557 -35.79 9.50 20.14
CA THR A 557 -35.79 10.96 20.34
C THR A 557 -34.58 11.63 19.67
N CYS A 558 -33.39 11.04 19.79
CA CYS A 558 -32.18 11.50 19.12
C CYS A 558 -32.33 11.46 17.58
N LEU A 559 -32.78 10.33 17.03
CA LEU A 559 -32.98 10.16 15.59
C LEU A 559 -34.04 11.11 15.02
N ILE A 560 -35.09 11.41 15.79
CA ILE A 560 -36.08 12.42 15.44
C ILE A 560 -35.44 13.82 15.39
N GLY A 561 -34.57 14.16 16.34
CA GLY A 561 -33.79 15.40 16.35
C GLY A 561 -32.93 15.56 15.08
N ILE A 562 -32.14 14.53 14.76
CA ILE A 562 -31.31 14.48 13.53
C ILE A 562 -32.17 14.59 12.27
N SER A 563 -33.30 13.87 12.22
CA SER A 563 -34.20 13.88 11.07
C SER A 563 -34.89 15.25 10.87
N LYS A 564 -35.26 15.93 11.97
CA LYS A 564 -35.80 17.29 11.93
C LYS A 564 -34.76 18.30 11.44
N PHE A 565 -33.52 18.17 11.88
CA PHE A 565 -32.40 18.98 11.37
C PHE A 565 -32.19 18.79 9.88
N TYR A 566 -32.09 17.55 9.43
CA TYR A 566 -31.96 17.21 8.02
C TYR A 566 -33.11 17.77 7.17
N SER A 567 -34.36 17.58 7.61
CA SER A 567 -35.54 18.05 6.87
C SER A 567 -35.54 19.58 6.70
N ARG A 568 -35.10 20.32 7.73
CA ARG A 568 -35.06 21.79 7.71
C ARG A 568 -34.01 22.36 6.76
N TYR A 569 -32.86 21.70 6.62
CA TYR A 569 -31.75 22.15 5.78
C TYR A 569 -31.54 21.28 4.54
N ARG A 570 -32.56 20.50 4.16
CA ARG A 570 -32.48 19.52 3.07
C ARG A 570 -31.94 20.10 1.77
N SER A 571 -32.41 21.28 1.37
CA SER A 571 -31.98 21.92 0.12
C SER A 571 -30.49 22.29 0.13
N GLN A 572 -29.99 22.85 1.23
CA GLN A 572 -28.59 23.26 1.38
C GLN A 572 -27.63 22.06 1.50
N LEU A 573 -28.06 21.02 2.23
CA LEU A 573 -27.30 19.77 2.38
C LEU A 573 -27.15 19.04 1.04
N HIS A 574 -28.21 18.95 0.23
CA HIS A 574 -28.16 18.29 -1.07
C HIS A 574 -27.27 18.99 -2.10
N VAL A 575 -27.13 20.31 -2.02
CA VAL A 575 -26.22 21.09 -2.88
C VAL A 575 -24.75 20.82 -2.50
N THR A 576 -24.48 20.62 -1.21
CA THR A 576 -23.12 20.37 -0.70
C THR A 576 -22.67 18.93 -0.97
N ASP A 577 -23.51 17.94 -0.67
CA ASP A 577 -23.22 16.53 -0.96
C ASP A 577 -24.52 15.69 -1.06
N ARG A 578 -24.80 15.19 -2.28
CA ARG A 578 -25.97 14.35 -2.57
C ARG A 578 -25.93 13.00 -1.84
N ARG A 579 -24.78 12.57 -1.31
CA ARG A 579 -24.58 11.31 -0.58
C ARG A 579 -25.03 11.37 0.88
N ILE A 580 -25.28 12.55 1.44
CA ILE A 580 -25.69 12.74 2.84
C ILE A 580 -26.97 11.96 3.17
N LEU A 581 -27.92 11.88 2.23
CA LEU A 581 -29.13 11.07 2.40
C LEU A 581 -28.81 9.59 2.63
N TYR A 582 -27.83 9.06 1.89
CA TYR A 582 -27.38 7.67 2.03
C TYR A 582 -26.60 7.47 3.33
N ARG A 583 -25.82 8.47 3.79
CA ARG A 583 -25.15 8.42 5.11
C ARG A 583 -26.16 8.25 6.24
N ILE A 584 -27.24 9.04 6.23
CA ILE A 584 -28.32 8.93 7.22
C ILE A 584 -29.09 7.60 7.04
N GLY A 585 -29.31 7.16 5.80
CA GLY A 585 -30.01 5.91 5.48
C GLY A 585 -29.29 4.68 6.03
N VAL A 586 -27.97 4.57 5.86
CA VAL A 586 -27.18 3.44 6.37
C VAL A 586 -27.17 3.42 7.90
N PHE A 587 -27.04 4.58 8.57
CA PHE A 587 -27.14 4.66 10.04
C PHE A 587 -28.53 4.28 10.56
N LYS A 588 -29.61 4.70 9.89
CA LYS A 588 -30.97 4.29 10.25
C LYS A 588 -31.20 2.80 10.07
N LEU A 589 -30.65 2.22 9.01
CA LEU A 589 -30.76 0.79 8.73
C LEU A 589 -30.07 -0.06 9.82
N LEU A 590 -28.88 0.36 10.26
CA LEU A 590 -28.16 -0.25 11.40
C LEU A 590 -29.04 -0.27 12.66
N VAL A 591 -29.44 0.92 13.12
CA VAL A 591 -30.20 1.05 14.38
C VAL A 591 -31.55 0.34 14.32
N PHE A 592 -32.22 0.38 13.17
CA PHE A 592 -33.50 -0.30 12.97
C PHE A 592 -33.36 -1.83 13.01
N THR A 593 -32.33 -2.38 12.35
CA THR A 593 -32.13 -3.83 12.28
C THR A 593 -31.75 -4.38 13.65
N GLN A 594 -30.87 -3.69 14.39
CA GLN A 594 -30.54 -4.04 15.78
C GLN A 594 -31.76 -4.00 16.71
N LEU A 595 -32.63 -2.99 16.57
CA LEU A 595 -33.88 -2.90 17.33
C LEU A 595 -34.81 -4.10 17.04
N VAL A 596 -35.01 -4.43 15.76
CA VAL A 596 -35.87 -5.55 15.34
C VAL A 596 -35.30 -6.87 15.83
N GLN A 597 -34.00 -7.10 15.67
CA GLN A 597 -33.31 -8.29 16.15
C GLN A 597 -33.50 -8.48 17.66
N ARG A 598 -33.33 -7.41 18.44
CA ARG A 598 -33.49 -7.44 19.89
C ARG A 598 -34.93 -7.76 20.32
N ILE A 599 -35.92 -7.22 19.62
CA ILE A 599 -37.34 -7.53 19.86
C ILE A 599 -37.61 -9.01 19.54
N ILE A 600 -37.15 -9.49 18.38
CA ILE A 600 -37.37 -10.87 17.93
C ILE A 600 -36.69 -11.87 18.85
N ILE A 601 -35.41 -11.69 19.17
CA ILE A 601 -34.64 -12.61 20.03
C ILE A 601 -35.24 -12.63 21.44
N ASN A 602 -35.61 -11.49 22.00
CA ASN A 602 -36.25 -11.44 23.32
C ASN A 602 -37.61 -12.16 23.30
N ALA A 603 -38.44 -11.95 22.27
CA ALA A 603 -39.71 -12.66 22.11
C ALA A 603 -39.55 -14.18 21.92
N LEU A 604 -38.54 -14.61 21.15
CA LEU A 604 -38.21 -16.02 20.94
C LEU A 604 -37.67 -16.69 22.21
N SER A 605 -36.87 -15.97 23.01
CA SER A 605 -36.36 -16.47 24.29
C SER A 605 -37.48 -16.70 25.32
N GLN A 606 -38.58 -15.95 25.24
CA GLN A 606 -39.72 -16.05 26.16
C GLN A 606 -40.75 -17.10 25.76
N SER A 607 -40.75 -17.55 24.51
CA SER A 607 -41.77 -18.46 23.95
C SER A 607 -41.39 -19.95 24.03
N ASP A 608 -40.28 -20.29 24.69
CA ASP A 608 -39.78 -21.66 24.88
C ASP A 608 -39.53 -22.43 23.57
N VAL A 609 -39.47 -21.71 22.43
CA VAL A 609 -39.29 -22.26 21.08
C VAL A 609 -37.84 -22.67 20.82
N LEU A 610 -36.86 -21.98 21.42
CA LEU A 610 -35.43 -22.25 21.24
C LEU A 610 -34.94 -23.26 22.28
N LYS A 611 -35.00 -24.56 21.94
CA LYS A 611 -34.49 -25.63 22.81
C LYS A 611 -33.00 -25.90 22.53
N PRO A 612 -32.16 -26.07 23.57
CA PRO A 612 -30.78 -26.49 23.40
C PRO A 612 -30.73 -27.87 22.71
N THR A 613 -29.75 -28.06 21.84
CA THR A 613 -29.50 -29.32 21.14
C THR A 613 -28.18 -29.91 21.63
N GLU A 614 -27.85 -31.15 21.23
CA GLU A 614 -26.60 -31.82 21.62
C GLU A 614 -25.33 -31.02 21.25
N HIS A 615 -25.44 -30.10 20.28
CA HIS A 615 -24.34 -29.26 19.81
C HIS A 615 -24.48 -27.77 20.15
N LEU A 616 -25.64 -27.31 20.65
CA LEU A 616 -25.88 -25.89 20.95
C LEU A 616 -26.43 -25.74 22.37
N SER A 617 -25.65 -25.07 23.21
CA SER A 617 -26.05 -24.75 24.58
C SER A 617 -27.06 -23.60 24.63
N TYR A 618 -27.72 -23.46 25.78
CA TYR A 618 -28.64 -22.34 26.04
C TYR A 618 -27.96 -20.97 25.88
N ASN A 619 -26.67 -20.86 26.23
CA ASN A 619 -25.90 -19.64 26.08
C ASN A 619 -25.55 -19.36 24.61
N ASP A 620 -25.30 -20.40 23.82
CA ASP A 620 -25.05 -20.25 22.38
C ASP A 620 -26.28 -19.71 21.65
N LEU A 621 -27.49 -20.16 22.04
CA LEU A 621 -28.74 -19.74 21.43
C LEU A 621 -29.17 -18.32 21.82
N ASN A 622 -28.94 -17.91 23.07
CA ASN A 622 -29.40 -16.60 23.57
C ASN A 622 -28.34 -15.49 23.48
N LEU A 623 -27.05 -15.81 23.63
CA LEU A 623 -25.95 -14.84 23.63
C LEU A 623 -25.10 -14.95 22.36
N GLY A 624 -24.75 -16.19 21.98
CA GLY A 624 -23.91 -16.47 20.81
C GLY A 624 -24.59 -16.07 19.50
N LEU A 625 -25.86 -16.45 19.31
CA LEU A 625 -26.63 -16.14 18.11
C LEU A 625 -26.82 -14.63 17.92
N ASN A 626 -27.13 -13.90 18.99
CA ASN A 626 -27.28 -12.45 18.94
C ASN A 626 -25.96 -11.77 18.56
N SER A 627 -24.86 -12.16 19.20
CA SER A 627 -23.52 -11.63 18.91
C SER A 627 -23.06 -11.96 17.49
N PHE A 628 -23.35 -13.16 17.00
CA PHE A 628 -23.04 -13.58 15.64
C PHE A 628 -23.82 -12.78 14.60
N LEU A 629 -25.13 -12.60 14.80
CA LEU A 629 -25.97 -11.80 13.91
C LEU A 629 -25.53 -10.34 13.87
N ILE A 630 -25.19 -9.75 15.03
CA ILE A 630 -24.64 -8.38 15.11
C ILE A 630 -23.33 -8.27 14.32
N CYS A 631 -22.41 -9.23 14.46
CA CYS A 631 -21.15 -9.24 13.69
C CYS A 631 -21.39 -9.36 12.18
N LEU A 632 -22.31 -10.21 11.76
CA LEU A 632 -22.65 -10.39 10.34
C LEU A 632 -23.31 -9.13 9.77
N GLU A 633 -24.24 -8.55 10.50
CA GLU A 633 -24.95 -7.32 10.10
C GLU A 633 -23.99 -6.13 10.01
N THR A 634 -23.16 -5.93 11.04
CA THR A 634 -22.16 -4.86 11.07
C THR A 634 -21.12 -5.02 9.97
N PHE A 635 -20.75 -6.25 9.59
CA PHE A 635 -19.91 -6.51 8.43
C PHE A 635 -20.56 -6.08 7.11
N VAL A 636 -21.82 -6.46 6.89
CA VAL A 636 -22.59 -6.04 5.69
C VAL A 636 -22.74 -4.53 5.64
N LEU A 637 -23.06 -3.91 6.78
CA LEU A 637 -23.22 -2.47 6.88
C LEU A 637 -21.88 -1.74 6.70
N ALA A 638 -20.76 -2.27 7.21
CA ALA A 638 -19.43 -1.70 6.99
C ALA A 638 -19.09 -1.58 5.49
N ILE A 639 -19.49 -2.57 4.68
CA ILE A 639 -19.36 -2.50 3.22
C ILE A 639 -20.26 -1.40 2.64
N LEU A 640 -21.50 -1.29 3.12
CA LEU A 640 -22.44 -0.23 2.72
C LEU A 640 -21.98 1.17 3.16
N PHE A 641 -21.20 1.30 4.23
CA PHE A 641 -20.61 2.56 4.70
C PHE A 641 -19.53 3.10 3.77
N VAL A 642 -18.82 2.24 3.01
CA VAL A 642 -17.69 2.65 2.17
C VAL A 642 -18.10 3.68 1.11
N TRP A 643 -19.20 3.47 0.39
CA TRP A 643 -19.57 4.33 -0.73
C TRP A 643 -20.10 5.73 -0.30
N PRO A 644 -21.02 5.86 0.68
CA PRO A 644 -21.50 7.16 1.14
C PRO A 644 -20.43 8.00 1.85
N PHE A 645 -19.46 7.36 2.52
CA PHE A 645 -18.43 8.04 3.31
C PHE A 645 -17.07 8.16 2.59
N TRP A 646 -16.95 7.67 1.35
CA TRP A 646 -15.73 7.82 0.55
C TRP A 646 -15.35 9.29 0.33
N PRO A 647 -14.08 9.71 0.56
CA PRO A 647 -13.67 11.11 0.48
C PRO A 647 -13.84 11.70 -0.93
N HIS A 648 -14.35 12.93 -1.00
CA HIS A 648 -14.44 13.70 -2.25
C HIS A 648 -13.17 14.53 -2.48
N LYS A 649 -12.87 14.85 -3.76
CA LYS A 649 -11.61 15.46 -4.23
C LYS A 649 -11.19 16.75 -3.51
N ALA A 650 -12.11 17.42 -2.81
CA ALA A 650 -11.84 18.65 -2.06
C ALA A 650 -10.94 18.47 -0.81
N PHE A 651 -10.68 17.23 -0.37
CA PHE A 651 -9.91 16.93 0.86
C PHE A 651 -8.62 16.16 0.61
N ALA A 652 -8.10 16.14 -0.62
CA ALA A 652 -7.00 15.27 -1.05
C ALA A 652 -5.60 15.63 -0.50
N ASN A 653 -5.45 16.69 0.31
CA ASN A 653 -4.13 17.23 0.67
C ASN A 653 -3.58 16.80 2.03
N SER A 654 -4.27 15.97 2.81
CA SER A 654 -3.74 15.45 4.09
C SER A 654 -3.55 13.94 4.04
N ARG A 655 -2.31 13.48 3.86
CA ARG A 655 -1.93 12.07 4.05
C ARG A 655 -1.81 11.80 5.54
N VAL A 656 -2.83 11.20 6.15
CA VAL A 656 -2.80 10.72 7.54
C VAL A 656 -2.39 9.26 7.52
N GLY A 657 -1.40 8.87 8.32
CA GLY A 657 -0.98 7.48 8.43
C GLY A 657 -2.11 6.60 9.00
N ILE A 658 -2.22 5.35 8.55
CA ILE A 658 -3.30 4.41 8.95
C ILE A 658 -3.43 4.30 10.47
N LEU A 659 -2.32 4.32 11.20
CA LEU A 659 -2.32 4.20 12.66
C LEU A 659 -2.75 5.50 13.36
N SER A 660 -2.41 6.65 12.77
CA SER A 660 -2.94 7.95 13.23
C SER A 660 -4.44 8.04 12.94
N ALA A 661 -4.88 7.59 11.77
CA ALA A 661 -6.31 7.50 11.45
C ALA A 661 -7.03 6.52 12.39
N ALA A 662 -6.42 5.37 12.71
CA ALA A 662 -6.98 4.40 13.65
C ALA A 662 -7.03 4.93 15.10
N LEU A 663 -6.06 5.74 15.53
CA LEU A 663 -6.07 6.41 16.84
C LEU A 663 -7.07 7.57 16.87
N ASP A 664 -7.19 8.35 15.80
CA ASP A 664 -8.22 9.36 15.63
C ASP A 664 -9.63 8.73 15.61
N VAL A 665 -9.76 7.53 15.05
CA VAL A 665 -10.98 6.71 15.09
C VAL A 665 -11.38 6.28 16.51
N ILE A 666 -10.46 6.31 17.47
CA ILE A 666 -10.75 5.96 18.87
C ILE A 666 -10.86 7.22 19.75
N ASN A 667 -10.47 8.40 19.26
CA ASN A 667 -10.44 9.64 20.03
C ASN A 667 -11.85 10.24 20.19
N PRO A 668 -12.42 10.28 21.42
CA PRO A 668 -13.74 10.87 21.66
C PRO A 668 -13.70 12.40 21.89
N GLY A 669 -12.53 13.03 21.77
CA GLY A 669 -12.28 14.43 22.17
C GLY A 669 -13.27 15.44 21.58
N ASP A 670 -13.64 15.29 20.30
CA ASP A 670 -14.59 16.19 19.64
C ASP A 670 -16.02 16.04 20.18
N VAL A 671 -16.41 14.84 20.60
CA VAL A 671 -17.70 14.60 21.24
C VAL A 671 -17.73 15.26 22.61
N PHE A 672 -16.64 15.17 23.37
CA PHE A 672 -16.51 15.88 24.65
C PHE A 672 -16.56 17.40 24.50
N ALA A 673 -15.90 17.97 23.48
CA ALA A 673 -15.98 19.40 23.18
C ALA A 673 -17.42 19.85 22.87
N GLY A 674 -18.17 19.04 22.10
CA GLY A 674 -19.58 19.30 21.81
C GLY A 674 -20.51 19.23 23.03
N ILE A 675 -20.21 18.36 24.01
CA ILE A 675 -20.91 18.30 25.31
C ILE A 675 -20.66 19.58 26.11
N VAL A 676 -19.42 20.06 26.16
CA VAL A 676 -19.07 21.33 26.82
C VAL A 676 -19.86 22.48 26.20
N GLY A 677 -20.01 22.50 24.87
CA GLY A 677 -20.90 23.43 24.15
C GLY A 677 -22.36 23.34 24.59
N ALA A 678 -22.91 22.14 24.73
CA ALA A 678 -24.29 21.92 25.20
C ALA A 678 -24.50 22.41 26.66
N VAL A 679 -23.53 22.17 27.55
CA VAL A 679 -23.57 22.66 28.94
C VAL A 679 -23.53 24.19 29.01
N ARG A 680 -22.72 24.83 28.15
CA ARG A 680 -22.69 26.30 28.02
C ARG A 680 -24.03 26.86 27.52
N LEU A 681 -24.69 26.19 26.58
CA LEU A 681 -26.04 26.57 26.12
C LEU A 681 -27.10 26.51 27.24
N CYS A 682 -27.07 25.47 28.08
CA CYS A 682 -28.02 25.32 29.19
C CYS A 682 -27.81 26.36 30.30
N ARG A 683 -26.58 26.85 30.50
CA ARG A 683 -26.24 27.83 31.54
C ARG A 683 -26.56 29.28 31.18
N GLY A 684 -27.04 29.57 29.97
CA GLY A 684 -27.48 30.91 29.58
C GLY A 684 -26.37 31.97 29.51
N ASN A 685 -25.10 31.60 29.61
CA ASN A 685 -23.97 32.53 29.53
C ASN A 685 -23.72 32.97 28.08
N TYR A 686 -24.54 33.90 27.58
CA TYR A 686 -24.18 34.75 26.45
C TYR A 686 -24.47 36.20 26.84
N PRO A 687 -23.49 37.11 26.72
CA PRO A 687 -23.75 38.53 26.91
C PRO A 687 -24.80 38.98 25.88
N ALA A 688 -25.84 39.65 26.35
CA ALA A 688 -27.01 40.04 25.56
C ALA A 688 -26.74 41.19 24.56
N GLU A 689 -25.48 41.50 24.23
CA GLU A 689 -25.11 42.72 23.51
C GLU A 689 -24.72 42.53 22.03
N THR A 690 -24.83 41.32 21.48
CA THR A 690 -24.55 41.08 20.05
C THR A 690 -25.65 40.25 19.38
N LEU A 691 -26.88 40.79 19.36
CA LEU A 691 -27.99 40.34 18.51
C LEU A 691 -28.51 41.48 17.65
#